data_AF-A0A8J3W0V2-F1
#
_entry.id   AF-A0A8J3W0V2-F1
#
_cell.length_a   1.000
_cell.length_b   1.000
_cell.length_c   1.000
_cell.angle_alpha   90.00
_cell.angle_beta   90.00
_cell.angle_gamma   90.00
#
_symmetry.space_group_name_H-M   'P 1'
#
loop_
_entity.id
_entity.type
_entity.pdbx_description
1 polymer ?
#
loop_
_entity_poly.entity_id
_entity_poly.type
_entity_poly.pdbx_seq_one_letter_code
_entity_poly.pdbx_strand_id
1 'polypeptide(L)'
;MSTGEPEVDGSRMREFLVRFMGEGNDADQPKLTPYVAPFIEYALTKSNLPIALPRYQEIIDEFAMYVIVRKRSGVAAIRNLIVSFAGPSYCLSGDLTPATLDRNDPVDRAVIDFFSEDTTFILQAGKNSRKRRKLRESLGLMLVTLSAQPRRTWSTPRPLGRLIAQFEAELAAGGEAGSLRLLEEIRVRGGMTPTNLAHLQIKRLDRLGLSTQLLEMEDLSDVLQQNPPVPVWEAVLNAVRSTVLEDPLNESDFEAAYERLRTLDLPLPVKKYAHHLGPQALTVQLTAAVGRGDVDYLRILLRTIDEQGQIGIIPAALLDTARKRTTSAADQMTEPNPAKSSLIETALQQSITSWLGLFKAVAKDGIDPNAVLADSTWREWPPPAVSDSEVANLLADLTDQEWDRCWRLAGAFIEADEYTYVAPQSTKEFINYALSGSRLAPGDLNAVYALTESYLRSSPSASDYRQLLDELRDTSPQWVSIDNWRIVLDFADRLVLAPCPDESARLNLAVALLEPLLRRSTRLDPSTLTFSKQLAKELNVEPSWTPDESLVPSAIEERINGKGEVILLYSLDEQVLARVAEALEKLAPGIKVLTSSEKTSTASLKQKAQHATRVALATRCATHAATGAITAKTKAKIAFADGSGSASLLRAAVNVLTDQ
;
A
#
# COMPACT_ATOMS: atom_id res chain seq x y z
N MET A 1 -2.05 40.65 8.26
CA MET A 1 -2.74 40.99 7.00
C MET A 1 -3.42 39.72 6.50
N SER A 2 -4.63 39.90 5.98
CA SER A 2 -5.65 38.87 5.69
C SER A 2 -5.15 37.72 4.81
N THR A 3 -5.39 36.49 5.25
CA THR A 3 -5.17 35.24 4.50
C THR A 3 -6.34 35.01 3.54
N GLY A 4 -6.15 35.31 2.26
CA GLY A 4 -7.16 35.14 1.21
C GLY A 4 -7.15 33.74 0.62
N GLU A 5 -7.75 32.77 1.32
CA GLU A 5 -8.27 31.53 0.72
C GLU A 5 -9.37 30.75 1.52
N PRO A 6 -9.94 31.24 2.65
CA PRO A 6 -11.22 30.71 3.16
C PRO A 6 -12.45 31.42 2.55
N GLU A 7 -12.27 32.49 1.77
CA GLU A 7 -13.37 33.33 1.29
C GLU A 7 -14.20 32.69 0.17
N VAL A 8 -13.63 31.84 -0.69
CA VAL A 8 -14.35 31.32 -1.88
C VAL A 8 -15.39 30.25 -1.51
N ASP A 9 -15.04 29.29 -0.64
CA ASP A 9 -15.99 28.26 -0.16
C ASP A 9 -17.03 28.85 0.82
N GLY A 10 -16.57 29.77 1.69
CA GLY A 10 -17.47 30.54 2.58
C GLY A 10 -18.44 31.44 1.81
N SER A 11 -18.01 32.08 0.73
CA SER A 11 -18.87 32.93 -0.13
C SER A 11 -19.89 32.10 -0.88
N ARG A 12 -19.49 30.95 -1.45
CA ARG A 12 -20.41 30.02 -2.13
C ARG A 12 -21.44 29.44 -1.17
N MET A 13 -21.04 29.08 0.06
CA MET A 13 -21.96 28.59 1.09
C MET A 13 -22.92 29.68 1.58
N ARG A 14 -22.46 30.93 1.72
CA ARG A 14 -23.34 32.06 2.04
C ARG A 14 -24.35 32.31 0.93
N GLU A 15 -23.92 32.24 -0.33
CA GLU A 15 -24.83 32.36 -1.47
C GLU A 15 -25.90 31.26 -1.47
N PHE A 16 -25.50 30.00 -1.22
CA PHE A 16 -26.43 28.90 -1.05
C PHE A 16 -27.45 29.17 0.06
N LEU A 17 -26.99 29.58 1.24
CA LEU A 17 -27.87 29.83 2.40
C LEU A 17 -28.84 30.98 2.14
N VAL A 18 -28.43 32.04 1.45
CA VAL A 18 -29.30 33.14 1.03
C VAL A 18 -30.40 32.65 0.09
N ARG A 19 -30.07 31.77 -0.87
CA ARG A 19 -31.06 31.19 -1.78
C ARG A 19 -31.98 30.19 -1.07
N PHE A 20 -31.44 29.34 -0.19
CA PHE A 20 -32.19 28.32 0.55
C PHE A 20 -33.16 28.92 1.58
N MET A 21 -32.77 30.02 2.23
CA MET A 21 -33.61 30.78 3.17
C MET A 21 -34.43 31.88 2.49
N GLY A 22 -34.42 31.92 1.16
CA GLY A 22 -35.12 32.93 0.36
C GLY A 22 -36.56 32.53 0.05
N GLU A 23 -36.96 32.74 -1.20
CA GLU A 23 -38.33 32.45 -1.67
C GLU A 23 -38.71 30.98 -1.42
N GLY A 24 -39.90 30.75 -0.84
CA GLY A 24 -40.40 29.40 -0.55
C GLY A 24 -39.92 28.79 0.78
N ASN A 25 -39.20 29.56 1.61
CA ASN A 25 -38.79 29.16 2.96
C ASN A 25 -38.96 30.27 4.00
N ASP A 26 -39.99 30.13 4.84
CA ASP A 26 -40.33 31.02 5.95
C ASP A 26 -39.57 30.70 7.26
N ALA A 27 -38.52 29.86 7.21
CA ALA A 27 -37.79 29.45 8.41
C ALA A 27 -36.96 30.58 9.05
N ASP A 28 -36.60 31.62 8.30
CA ASP A 28 -35.78 32.75 8.78
C ASP A 28 -36.57 33.88 9.47
N GLN A 29 -37.87 33.66 9.70
CA GLN A 29 -38.70 34.62 10.44
C GLN A 29 -38.17 34.86 11.87
N PRO A 30 -38.28 36.07 12.45
CA PRO A 30 -37.73 36.41 13.78
C PRO A 30 -38.16 35.48 14.93
N LYS A 31 -39.33 34.87 14.81
CA LYS A 31 -39.87 33.91 15.80
C LYS A 31 -39.18 32.54 15.75
N LEU A 32 -38.61 32.18 14.60
CA LEU A 32 -37.98 30.89 14.34
C LEU A 32 -36.45 30.98 14.30
N THR A 33 -35.88 32.18 14.04
CA THR A 33 -34.43 32.44 13.97
C THR A 33 -33.63 31.80 15.11
N PRO A 34 -34.03 31.86 16.41
CA PRO A 34 -33.25 31.22 17.48
C PRO A 34 -33.11 29.70 17.35
N TYR A 35 -34.06 29.05 16.66
CA TYR A 35 -34.06 27.60 16.44
C TYR A 35 -33.37 27.19 15.14
N VAL A 36 -33.16 28.14 14.21
CA VAL A 36 -32.55 27.92 12.90
C VAL A 36 -31.07 28.33 12.91
N ALA A 37 -30.71 29.38 13.65
CA ALA A 37 -29.36 29.92 13.72
C ALA A 37 -28.25 28.87 13.99
N PRO A 38 -28.42 27.89 14.90
CA PRO A 38 -27.39 26.87 15.11
C PRO A 38 -27.10 26.03 13.86
N PHE A 39 -28.13 25.72 13.07
CA PHE A 39 -28.00 24.93 11.84
C PHE A 39 -27.28 25.70 10.73
N ILE A 40 -27.56 27.00 10.61
CA ILE A 40 -26.86 27.92 9.70
C ILE A 40 -25.38 28.02 10.10
N GLU A 41 -25.11 28.18 11.39
CA GLU A 41 -23.75 28.25 11.92
C GLU A 41 -22.96 26.96 11.65
N TYR A 42 -23.59 25.80 11.84
CA TYR A 42 -22.99 24.50 11.50
C TYR A 42 -22.67 24.38 10.00
N ALA A 43 -23.57 24.85 9.12
CA ALA A 43 -23.36 24.82 7.68
C ALA A 43 -22.17 25.70 7.24
N LEU A 44 -21.96 26.86 7.90
CA LEU A 44 -20.89 27.80 7.61
C LEU A 44 -19.53 27.40 8.21
N THR A 45 -19.52 26.81 9.40
CA THR A 45 -18.28 26.59 10.17
C THR A 45 -17.69 25.19 10.03
N LYS A 46 -18.47 24.19 9.60
CA LYS A 46 -18.05 22.78 9.55
C LYS A 46 -18.22 22.20 8.14
N SER A 47 -17.23 22.41 7.28
CA SER A 47 -17.22 22.00 5.86
C SER A 47 -17.30 20.48 5.62
N ASN A 48 -16.96 19.66 6.62
CA ASN A 48 -16.93 18.19 6.48
C ASN A 48 -18.15 17.46 7.06
N LEU A 49 -19.13 18.18 7.62
CA LEU A 49 -20.35 17.61 8.18
C LEU A 49 -21.51 17.69 7.19
N PRO A 50 -22.51 16.80 7.28
CA PRO A 50 -23.76 16.97 6.55
C PRO A 50 -24.42 18.29 6.95
N ILE A 51 -25.11 18.92 6.02
CA ILE A 51 -25.85 20.15 6.26
C ILE A 51 -27.27 19.73 6.63
N ALA A 52 -27.76 20.13 7.81
CA ALA A 52 -29.16 19.96 8.16
C ALA A 52 -29.81 21.34 8.23
N LEU A 53 -30.75 21.66 7.35
CA LEU A 53 -31.44 22.95 7.32
C LEU A 53 -32.95 22.78 7.40
N PRO A 54 -33.64 23.61 8.21
CA PRO A 54 -35.09 23.60 8.26
C PRO A 54 -35.67 24.35 7.07
N ARG A 55 -36.71 23.76 6.48
CA ARG A 55 -37.65 24.44 5.59
C ARG A 55 -38.98 24.56 6.31
N TYR A 56 -39.53 25.78 6.36
CA TYR A 56 -40.88 26.03 6.87
C TYR A 56 -41.69 26.80 5.83
N GLN A 57 -42.94 26.45 5.64
CA GLN A 57 -43.86 27.16 4.75
C GLN A 57 -45.11 27.52 5.52
N GLU A 58 -45.29 28.81 5.84
CA GLU A 58 -46.35 29.30 6.72
C GLU A 58 -47.74 29.10 6.11
N ILE A 59 -47.86 29.29 4.79
CA ILE A 59 -49.13 29.22 4.06
C ILE A 59 -49.79 27.85 4.19
N ILE A 60 -49.00 26.77 4.07
CA ILE A 60 -49.48 25.39 4.11
C ILE A 60 -49.26 24.70 5.47
N ASP A 61 -48.58 25.41 6.38
CA ASP A 61 -48.13 24.92 7.69
C ASP A 61 -47.33 23.62 7.57
N GLU A 62 -46.33 23.61 6.69
CA GLU A 62 -45.44 22.47 6.48
C GLU A 62 -44.03 22.73 6.99
N PHE A 63 -43.44 21.68 7.56
CA PHE A 63 -42.09 21.72 8.09
C PHE A 63 -41.33 20.46 7.71
N ALA A 64 -40.17 20.68 7.11
CA ALA A 64 -39.24 19.62 6.74
C ALA A 64 -37.81 19.98 7.16
N MET A 65 -37.01 18.95 7.40
CA MET A 65 -35.56 19.08 7.57
C MET A 65 -34.88 18.52 6.34
N TYR A 66 -34.13 19.37 5.65
CA TYR A 66 -33.26 19.00 4.55
C TYR A 66 -31.93 18.57 5.13
N VAL A 67 -31.59 17.29 4.99
CA VAL A 67 -30.28 16.76 5.35
C VAL A 67 -29.50 16.52 4.06
N ILE A 68 -28.63 17.47 3.72
CA ILE A 68 -27.86 17.51 2.48
C ILE A 68 -26.48 16.91 2.75
N VAL A 69 -26.16 15.86 2.00
CA VAL A 69 -24.85 15.23 2.01
C VAL A 69 -23.95 15.94 1.01
N ARG A 70 -22.81 16.46 1.46
CA ARG A 70 -21.91 17.24 0.59
C ARG A 70 -21.26 16.43 -0.54
N LYS A 71 -21.14 15.11 -0.37
CA LYS A 71 -20.56 14.16 -1.35
C LYS A 71 -21.42 12.91 -1.46
N ARG A 72 -21.59 12.35 -2.66
CA ARG A 72 -22.42 11.16 -2.92
C ARG A 72 -21.96 9.92 -2.14
N SER A 73 -20.66 9.79 -1.87
CA SER A 73 -20.09 8.70 -1.06
C SER A 73 -20.58 8.68 0.40
N GLY A 74 -21.05 9.82 0.94
CA GLY A 74 -21.54 9.92 2.32
C GLY A 74 -23.00 9.48 2.50
N VAL A 75 -23.74 9.21 1.42
CA VAL A 75 -25.21 9.04 1.47
C VAL A 75 -25.62 7.85 2.33
N ALA A 76 -24.93 6.71 2.22
CA ALA A 76 -25.24 5.51 3.01
C ALA A 76 -24.96 5.71 4.51
N ALA A 77 -23.84 6.34 4.85
CA ALA A 77 -23.47 6.63 6.24
C ALA A 77 -24.46 7.60 6.91
N ILE A 78 -24.83 8.68 6.20
CA ILE A 78 -25.79 9.66 6.70
C ILE A 78 -27.19 9.06 6.87
N ARG A 79 -27.63 8.18 5.97
CA ARG A 79 -28.89 7.43 6.13
C ARG A 79 -28.95 6.68 7.45
N ASN A 80 -27.90 5.92 7.78
CA ASN A 80 -27.85 5.15 9.03
C ASN A 80 -27.86 6.06 10.27
N LEU A 81 -27.19 7.20 10.19
CA LEU A 81 -27.19 8.20 11.25
C LEU A 81 -28.59 8.80 11.44
N ILE A 82 -29.26 9.20 10.36
CA ILE A 82 -30.64 9.70 10.40
C ILE A 82 -31.56 8.68 11.10
N VAL A 83 -31.49 7.40 10.72
CA VAL A 83 -32.28 6.33 11.35
C VAL A 83 -31.98 6.23 12.85
N SER A 84 -30.70 6.31 13.24
CA SER A 84 -30.29 6.18 14.64
C SER A 84 -30.71 7.36 15.54
N PHE A 85 -30.74 8.58 15.01
CA PHE A 85 -31.03 9.80 15.79
C PHE A 85 -32.49 10.26 15.69
N ALA A 86 -33.09 10.22 14.50
CA ALA A 86 -34.49 10.60 14.30
C ALA A 86 -35.43 9.43 14.64
N GLY A 87 -35.03 8.19 14.35
CA GLY A 87 -35.84 7.00 14.59
C GLY A 87 -37.01 6.84 13.61
N PRO A 88 -37.73 5.70 13.68
CA PRO A 88 -38.76 5.33 12.71
C PRO A 88 -40.01 6.23 12.74
N SER A 89 -40.16 7.09 13.75
CA SER A 89 -41.31 8.01 13.86
C SER A 89 -41.27 9.21 12.88
N TYR A 90 -40.10 9.48 12.28
CA TYR A 90 -39.89 10.57 11.30
C TYR A 90 -39.25 10.08 9.99
N CYS A 91 -39.02 8.77 9.87
CA CYS A 91 -38.52 8.13 8.67
C CYS A 91 -39.64 7.24 8.13
N LEU A 92 -40.58 7.80 7.37
CA LEU A 92 -41.61 7.01 6.71
C LEU A 92 -41.01 6.29 5.49
N SER A 93 -41.67 5.25 4.99
CA SER A 93 -41.23 4.51 3.81
C SER A 93 -41.06 5.45 2.61
N GLY A 94 -39.81 5.74 2.22
CA GLY A 94 -39.45 6.71 1.18
C GLY A 94 -38.47 7.80 1.62
N ASP A 95 -38.46 8.16 2.91
CA ASP A 95 -37.61 9.24 3.47
C ASP A 95 -36.16 8.81 3.75
N LEU A 96 -35.87 7.51 3.57
CA LEU A 96 -34.55 6.91 3.73
C LEU A 96 -33.82 6.72 2.41
N THR A 97 -34.39 7.16 1.30
CA THR A 97 -33.70 7.34 0.02
C THR A 97 -33.52 8.84 -0.23
N PRO A 98 -32.47 9.27 -0.95
CA PRO A 98 -32.40 10.65 -1.40
C PRO A 98 -33.70 11.06 -2.11
N ALA A 99 -34.22 12.22 -1.74
CA ALA A 99 -35.47 12.74 -2.27
C ALA A 99 -35.26 13.20 -3.72
N THR A 100 -36.24 12.94 -4.57
CA THR A 100 -36.29 13.54 -5.91
C THR A 100 -36.70 15.00 -5.76
N LEU A 101 -35.77 15.92 -6.02
CA LEU A 101 -35.94 17.36 -5.87
C LEU A 101 -36.65 17.97 -7.09
N ASP A 102 -37.57 18.92 -6.88
CA ASP A 102 -38.27 19.62 -7.97
C ASP A 102 -37.51 20.88 -8.40
N ARG A 103 -37.04 20.91 -9.66
CA ARG A 103 -36.33 22.08 -10.22
C ARG A 103 -37.19 23.35 -10.29
N ASN A 104 -38.51 23.24 -10.24
CA ASN A 104 -39.41 24.40 -10.24
C ASN A 104 -39.59 25.01 -8.85
N ASP A 105 -39.25 24.27 -7.78
CA ASP A 105 -39.28 24.79 -6.42
C ASP A 105 -37.98 25.58 -6.12
N PRO A 106 -38.05 26.84 -5.65
CA PRO A 106 -36.87 27.67 -5.48
C PRO A 106 -35.85 27.12 -4.46
N VAL A 107 -36.30 26.41 -3.42
CA VAL A 107 -35.45 25.83 -2.37
C VAL A 107 -34.77 24.57 -2.90
N ASP A 108 -35.52 23.69 -3.55
CA ASP A 108 -34.97 22.48 -4.19
C ASP A 108 -33.99 22.84 -5.30
N ARG A 109 -34.30 23.83 -6.14
CA ARG A 109 -33.36 24.37 -7.15
C ARG A 109 -32.07 24.87 -6.52
N ALA A 110 -32.13 25.57 -5.39
CA ALA A 110 -30.94 26.01 -4.67
C ALA A 110 -30.09 24.82 -4.19
N VAL A 111 -30.71 23.71 -3.79
CA VAL A 111 -29.97 22.49 -3.44
C VAL A 111 -29.37 21.83 -4.67
N ILE A 112 -30.09 21.76 -5.79
CA ILE A 112 -29.62 21.17 -7.05
C ILE A 112 -28.44 21.97 -7.64
N ASP A 113 -28.51 23.30 -7.63
CA ASP A 113 -27.48 24.16 -8.21
C ASP A 113 -26.14 24.11 -7.43
N PHE A 114 -26.21 23.90 -6.11
CA PHE A 114 -25.04 23.92 -5.23
C PHE A 114 -24.54 22.52 -4.84
N PHE A 115 -25.40 21.52 -4.92
CA PHE A 115 -25.12 20.11 -4.61
C PHE A 115 -25.55 19.23 -5.80
N SER A 116 -25.98 17.99 -5.54
CA SER A 116 -26.43 17.06 -6.60
C SER A 116 -27.80 16.49 -6.27
N GLU A 117 -28.55 16.10 -7.31
CA GLU A 117 -29.95 15.66 -7.20
C GLU A 117 -30.14 14.46 -6.23
N ASP A 118 -29.13 13.60 -6.07
CA ASP A 118 -29.21 12.37 -5.27
C ASP A 118 -28.55 12.45 -3.87
N THR A 119 -28.37 13.66 -3.33
CA THR A 119 -27.61 13.85 -2.06
C THR A 119 -28.42 14.34 -0.88
N THR A 120 -29.73 14.53 -1.03
CA THR A 120 -30.55 15.20 -0.02
C THR A 120 -31.64 14.28 0.51
N PHE A 121 -31.73 14.16 1.84
CA PHE A 121 -32.87 13.53 2.51
C PHE A 121 -33.81 14.61 3.03
N ILE A 122 -35.12 14.43 2.83
CA ILE A 122 -36.14 15.35 3.32
C ILE A 122 -36.94 14.62 4.41
N LEU A 123 -36.80 15.08 5.66
CA LEU A 123 -37.49 14.49 6.80
C LEU A 123 -38.66 15.38 7.21
N GLN A 124 -39.88 14.86 7.07
CA GLN A 124 -41.10 15.60 7.38
C GLN A 124 -41.58 15.36 8.82
N ALA A 125 -41.93 16.44 9.53
CA ALA A 125 -42.52 16.34 10.88
C ALA A 125 -44.03 16.64 10.91
N GLY A 126 -44.64 16.94 9.76
CA GLY A 126 -46.04 17.32 9.61
C GLY A 126 -46.42 18.58 10.40
N LYS A 127 -47.72 18.74 10.69
CA LYS A 127 -48.30 19.93 11.34
C LYS A 127 -48.08 20.03 12.85
N ASN A 128 -47.48 19.01 13.47
CA ASN A 128 -47.38 18.92 14.92
C ASN A 128 -46.14 19.63 15.45
N SER A 129 -46.32 20.74 16.18
CA SER A 129 -45.24 21.55 16.76
C SER A 129 -44.28 20.77 17.68
N ARG A 130 -44.78 19.77 18.43
CA ARG A 130 -43.96 18.91 19.30
C ARG A 130 -43.09 17.96 18.48
N LYS A 131 -43.60 17.45 17.35
CA LYS A 131 -42.85 16.62 16.40
C LYS A 131 -41.77 17.44 15.70
N ARG A 132 -42.08 18.66 15.24
CA ARG A 132 -41.11 19.60 14.65
C ARG A 132 -39.95 19.88 15.61
N ARG A 133 -40.27 20.16 16.89
CA ARG A 133 -39.26 20.41 17.92
C ARG A 133 -38.36 19.20 18.14
N LYS A 134 -38.94 18.00 18.33
CA LYS A 134 -38.17 16.77 18.53
C LYS A 134 -37.27 16.43 17.35
N LEU A 135 -37.75 16.59 16.11
CA LEU A 135 -36.93 16.34 14.92
C LEU A 135 -35.72 17.28 14.86
N ARG A 136 -35.91 18.58 15.16
CA ARG A 136 -34.80 19.54 15.27
C ARG A 136 -33.83 19.17 16.40
N GLU A 137 -34.34 18.81 17.57
CA GLU A 137 -33.49 18.38 18.70
C GLU A 137 -32.66 17.13 18.34
N SER A 138 -33.27 16.12 17.70
CA SER A 138 -32.58 14.91 17.24
C SER A 138 -31.49 15.20 16.22
N LEU A 139 -31.77 16.02 15.21
CA LEU A 139 -30.77 16.37 14.18
C LEU A 139 -29.70 17.34 14.70
N GLY A 140 -30.07 18.25 15.61
CA GLY A 140 -29.11 19.07 16.34
C GLY A 140 -28.17 18.22 17.18
N LEU A 141 -28.69 17.22 17.91
CA LEU A 141 -27.88 16.27 18.67
C LEU A 141 -26.97 15.44 17.75
N MET A 142 -27.46 15.03 16.58
CA MET A 142 -26.65 14.36 15.57
C MET A 142 -25.46 15.23 15.14
N LEU A 143 -25.70 16.49 14.77
CA LEU A 143 -24.63 17.42 14.37
C LEU A 143 -23.65 17.70 15.51
N VAL A 144 -24.15 17.92 16.73
CA VAL A 144 -23.31 18.10 17.93
C VAL A 144 -22.44 16.86 18.16
N THR A 145 -23.02 15.66 18.09
CA THR A 145 -22.30 14.39 18.30
C THR A 145 -21.24 14.17 17.23
N LEU A 146 -21.56 14.42 15.96
CA LEU A 146 -20.60 14.34 14.86
C LEU A 146 -19.49 15.38 14.99
N SER A 147 -19.81 16.59 15.47
CA SER A 147 -18.82 17.65 15.69
C SER A 147 -17.91 17.41 16.89
N ALA A 148 -18.42 16.73 17.92
CA ALA A 148 -17.71 16.40 19.15
C ALA A 148 -16.97 15.06 19.06
N GLN A 149 -17.21 14.27 18.01
CA GLN A 149 -16.55 13.00 17.80
C GLN A 149 -15.05 13.27 17.63
N PRO A 150 -14.18 12.84 18.58
CA PRO A 150 -12.75 12.88 18.36
C PRO A 150 -12.49 12.05 17.11
N ARG A 151 -11.61 12.50 16.20
CA ARG A 151 -11.13 11.72 15.05
C ARG A 151 -10.51 10.44 15.58
N ARG A 152 -11.36 9.45 15.82
CA ARG A 152 -10.99 8.23 16.50
C ARG A 152 -10.90 7.16 15.44
N THR A 153 -9.67 6.80 15.16
CA THR A 153 -9.23 5.45 14.85
C THR A 153 -9.61 4.49 15.99
N TRP A 154 -10.91 4.34 16.30
CA TRP A 154 -11.36 3.16 17.06
C TRP A 154 -11.35 1.99 16.08
N SER A 155 -10.23 1.29 16.02
CA SER A 155 -10.21 -0.04 15.45
C SER A 155 -11.04 -0.93 16.36
N THR A 156 -12.24 -1.33 15.91
CA THR A 156 -12.79 -2.63 16.31
C THR A 156 -11.71 -3.71 16.12
N PRO A 157 -11.72 -4.82 16.88
CA PRO A 157 -10.75 -5.90 16.66
C PRO A 157 -10.77 -6.32 15.19
N ARG A 158 -9.72 -5.94 14.43
CA ARG A 158 -9.60 -6.28 13.01
C ARG A 158 -9.69 -7.80 12.85
N PRO A 159 -10.55 -8.33 11.97
CA PRO A 159 -10.56 -9.76 11.66
C PRO A 159 -9.17 -10.24 11.21
N LEU A 160 -8.79 -11.48 11.54
CA LEU A 160 -7.48 -12.05 11.20
C LEU A 160 -7.16 -11.94 9.70
N GLY A 161 -8.13 -12.26 8.83
CA GLY A 161 -7.95 -12.11 7.38
C GLY A 161 -7.64 -10.68 6.92
N ARG A 162 -8.10 -9.65 7.65
CA ARG A 162 -7.75 -8.24 7.38
C ARG A 162 -6.32 -7.93 7.82
N LEU A 163 -5.86 -8.49 8.94
CA LEU A 163 -4.48 -8.32 9.41
C LEU A 163 -3.48 -8.97 8.44
N ILE A 164 -3.78 -10.17 7.95
CA ILE A 164 -2.96 -10.86 6.95
C ILE A 164 -2.90 -10.04 5.65
N ALA A 165 -4.04 -9.57 5.14
CA ALA A 165 -4.06 -8.73 3.94
C ALA A 165 -3.24 -7.44 4.10
N GLN A 166 -3.32 -6.80 5.28
CA GLN A 166 -2.49 -5.62 5.57
C GLN A 166 -1.00 -5.96 5.69
N PHE A 167 -0.67 -7.11 6.28
CA PHE A 167 0.70 -7.61 6.35
C PHE A 167 1.26 -7.84 4.95
N GLU A 168 0.49 -8.47 4.06
CA GLU A 168 0.89 -8.71 2.67
C GLU A 168 1.02 -7.42 1.88
N ALA A 169 0.11 -6.47 2.04
CA ALA A 169 0.18 -5.17 1.38
C ALA A 169 1.39 -4.34 1.86
N GLU A 170 1.66 -4.34 3.16
CA GLU A 170 2.86 -3.71 3.75
C GLU A 170 4.14 -4.34 3.22
N LEU A 171 4.19 -5.68 3.18
CA LEU A 171 5.34 -6.42 2.68
C LEU A 171 5.56 -6.18 1.17
N ALA A 172 4.48 -6.12 0.38
CA ALA A 172 4.52 -5.78 -1.04
C ALA A 172 4.96 -4.33 -1.29
N ALA A 173 4.60 -3.41 -0.39
CA ALA A 173 5.02 -2.00 -0.42
C ALA A 173 6.45 -1.77 0.12
N GLY A 174 7.14 -2.81 0.61
CA GLY A 174 8.48 -2.71 1.19
C GLY A 174 8.53 -2.23 2.65
N GLY A 175 7.41 -2.25 3.36
CA GLY A 175 7.32 -1.85 4.76
C GLY A 175 7.94 -2.87 5.73
N GLU A 176 9.20 -2.71 6.09
CA GLU A 176 9.91 -3.59 7.03
C GLU A 176 9.33 -3.51 8.45
N ALA A 177 9.14 -2.29 8.95
CA ALA A 177 8.67 -2.05 10.31
C ALA A 177 7.15 -2.24 10.42
N GLY A 178 6.42 -1.87 9.37
CA GLY A 178 4.98 -2.14 9.24
C GLY A 178 4.67 -3.64 9.30
N SER A 179 5.36 -4.44 8.47
CA SER A 179 5.16 -5.89 8.42
C SER A 179 5.51 -6.59 9.74
N LEU A 180 6.57 -6.17 10.44
CA LEU A 180 6.94 -6.75 11.75
C LEU A 180 5.87 -6.48 12.82
N ARG A 181 5.38 -5.24 12.90
CA ARG A 181 4.31 -4.88 13.86
C ARG A 181 3.04 -5.68 13.62
N LEU A 182 2.65 -5.87 12.36
CA LEU A 182 1.48 -6.67 12.02
C LEU A 182 1.68 -8.16 12.31
N LEU A 183 2.87 -8.70 12.05
CA LEU A 183 3.21 -10.08 12.40
C LEU A 183 3.13 -10.32 13.92
N GLU A 184 3.65 -9.38 14.71
CA GLU A 184 3.58 -9.43 16.17
C GLU A 184 2.14 -9.29 16.68
N GLU A 185 1.33 -8.43 16.06
CA GLU A 185 -0.10 -8.32 16.38
C GLU A 185 -0.87 -9.61 16.06
N ILE A 186 -0.56 -10.28 14.93
CA ILE A 186 -1.13 -11.59 14.58
C ILE A 186 -0.72 -12.63 15.62
N ARG A 187 0.55 -12.64 16.04
CA ARG A 187 1.07 -13.55 17.07
C ARG A 187 0.36 -13.38 18.41
N VAL A 188 0.23 -12.15 18.89
CA VAL A 188 -0.38 -11.83 20.19
C VAL A 188 -1.88 -12.15 20.22
N ARG A 189 -2.59 -11.88 19.11
CA ARG A 189 -4.04 -12.16 19.03
C ARG A 189 -4.37 -13.64 18.98
N GLY A 190 -3.46 -14.47 18.49
CA GLY A 190 -3.70 -15.90 18.28
C GLY A 190 -4.66 -16.17 17.11
N GLY A 191 -5.07 -17.43 16.95
CA GLY A 191 -5.91 -17.88 15.84
C GLY A 191 -5.16 -18.42 14.62
N MET A 192 -3.83 -18.49 14.68
CA MET A 192 -2.99 -19.25 13.76
C MET A 192 -2.20 -20.30 14.52
N THR A 193 -1.88 -21.42 13.86
CA THR A 193 -0.94 -22.41 14.41
C THR A 193 0.48 -21.84 14.40
N PRO A 194 1.39 -22.31 15.29
CA PRO A 194 2.80 -21.94 15.25
C PRO A 194 3.43 -22.13 13.87
N THR A 195 3.11 -23.23 13.19
CA THR A 195 3.56 -23.51 11.81
C THR A 195 3.13 -22.42 10.82
N ASN A 196 1.88 -21.96 10.87
CA ASN A 196 1.40 -20.91 9.96
C ASN A 196 2.04 -19.55 10.26
N LEU A 197 2.36 -19.26 11.52
CA LEU A 197 3.10 -18.06 11.87
C LEU A 197 4.54 -18.13 11.34
N ALA A 198 5.19 -19.30 11.45
CA ALA A 198 6.51 -19.54 10.88
C ALA A 198 6.52 -19.37 9.36
N HIS A 199 5.46 -19.79 8.65
CA HIS A 199 5.33 -19.53 7.21
C HIS A 199 5.29 -18.02 6.89
N LEU A 200 4.55 -17.21 7.65
CA LEU A 200 4.53 -15.75 7.47
C LEU A 200 5.88 -15.11 7.78
N GLN A 201 6.58 -15.61 8.81
CA GLN A 201 7.93 -15.17 9.15
C GLN A 201 8.94 -15.51 8.04
N ILE A 202 8.90 -16.73 7.50
CA ILE A 202 9.73 -17.15 6.36
C ILE A 202 9.45 -16.26 5.15
N LYS A 203 8.17 -16.04 4.81
CA LYS A 203 7.75 -15.14 3.71
C LYS A 203 8.31 -13.73 3.91
N ARG A 204 8.25 -13.19 5.13
CA ARG A 204 8.81 -11.88 5.46
C ARG A 204 10.33 -11.84 5.26
N LEU A 205 11.06 -12.80 5.83
CA LEU A 205 12.53 -12.84 5.76
C LEU A 205 13.01 -13.02 4.32
N ASP A 206 12.37 -13.89 3.54
CA ASP A 206 12.67 -14.08 2.13
C ASP A 206 12.46 -12.80 1.34
N ARG A 207 11.31 -12.13 1.52
CA ARG A 207 11.00 -10.88 0.82
C ARG A 207 11.95 -9.73 1.18
N LEU A 208 12.44 -9.70 2.41
CA LEU A 208 13.46 -8.75 2.86
C LEU A 208 14.89 -9.16 2.48
N GLY A 209 15.07 -10.33 1.84
CA GLY A 209 16.38 -10.90 1.47
C GLY A 209 17.28 -11.22 2.68
N LEU A 210 16.67 -11.48 3.84
CA LEU A 210 17.32 -11.83 5.09
C LEU A 210 17.61 -13.34 5.16
N SER A 211 18.30 -13.85 4.14
CA SER A 211 18.54 -15.27 3.94
C SER A 211 19.29 -15.96 5.09
N THR A 212 20.25 -15.29 5.71
CA THR A 212 20.96 -15.82 6.89
C THR A 212 20.03 -16.01 8.08
N GLN A 213 19.25 -14.97 8.41
CA GLN A 213 18.28 -15.04 9.52
C GLN A 213 17.19 -16.09 9.26
N LEU A 214 16.80 -16.28 7.99
CA LEU A 214 15.86 -17.32 7.60
C LEU A 214 16.43 -18.71 7.92
N LEU A 215 17.68 -18.99 7.56
CA LEU A 215 18.32 -20.29 7.82
C LEU A 215 18.66 -20.51 9.30
N GLU A 216 18.78 -19.44 10.10
CA GLU A 216 19.05 -19.48 11.54
C GLU A 216 17.78 -19.62 12.41
N MET A 217 16.58 -19.67 11.80
CA MET A 217 15.33 -19.88 12.54
C MET A 217 15.34 -21.22 13.29
N GLU A 218 15.09 -21.18 14.60
CA GLU A 218 15.08 -22.38 15.48
C GLU A 218 14.07 -23.44 14.99
N ASP A 219 12.89 -22.99 14.57
CA ASP A 219 11.75 -23.82 14.18
C ASP A 219 11.84 -24.34 12.73
N LEU A 220 12.88 -23.96 11.96
CA LEU A 220 12.90 -24.17 10.51
C LEU A 220 12.86 -25.65 10.12
N SER A 221 13.67 -26.48 10.79
CA SER A 221 13.70 -27.93 10.52
C SER A 221 12.32 -28.57 10.71
N ASP A 222 11.63 -28.21 11.80
CA ASP A 222 10.30 -28.74 12.12
C ASP A 222 9.25 -28.30 11.09
N VAL A 223 9.31 -27.04 10.64
CA VAL A 223 8.44 -26.52 9.58
C VAL A 223 8.65 -27.30 8.28
N LEU A 224 9.90 -27.54 7.89
CA LEU A 224 10.23 -28.25 6.65
C LEU A 224 9.80 -29.73 6.69
N GLN A 225 9.89 -30.38 7.84
CA GLN A 225 9.42 -31.76 8.03
C GLN A 225 7.90 -31.91 7.87
N GLN A 226 7.14 -30.83 8.11
CA GLN A 226 5.68 -30.80 7.93
C GLN A 226 5.24 -30.64 6.46
N ASN A 227 6.18 -30.75 5.51
CA ASN A 227 5.94 -30.62 4.07
C ASN A 227 5.17 -29.33 3.73
N PRO A 228 5.78 -28.16 3.97
CA PRO A 228 5.12 -26.87 3.84
C PRO A 228 4.78 -26.55 2.37
N PRO A 229 3.95 -25.51 2.12
CA PRO A 229 3.63 -25.06 0.78
C PRO A 229 4.86 -24.71 -0.07
N VAL A 230 4.73 -24.81 -1.39
CA VAL A 230 5.82 -24.51 -2.35
C VAL A 230 6.52 -23.17 -2.11
N PRO A 231 5.81 -22.06 -1.80
CA PRO A 231 6.47 -20.78 -1.56
C PRO A 231 7.41 -20.77 -0.35
N VAL A 232 7.12 -21.58 0.67
CA VAL A 232 7.99 -21.74 1.84
C VAL A 232 9.25 -22.51 1.46
N TRP A 233 9.11 -23.57 0.66
CA TRP A 233 10.26 -24.29 0.11
C TRP A 233 11.12 -23.41 -0.78
N GLU A 234 10.50 -22.64 -1.66
CA GLU A 234 11.18 -21.72 -2.56
C GLU A 234 11.99 -20.69 -1.76
N ALA A 235 11.37 -20.05 -0.75
CA ALA A 235 12.05 -19.11 0.15
C ALA A 235 13.30 -19.71 0.81
N VAL A 236 13.19 -20.93 1.34
CA VAL A 236 14.33 -21.63 1.96
C VAL A 236 15.41 -21.95 0.92
N LEU A 237 15.03 -22.45 -0.26
CA LEU A 237 15.98 -22.76 -1.33
C LEU A 237 16.67 -21.49 -1.86
N ASN A 238 15.97 -20.37 -1.97
CA ASN A 238 16.54 -19.06 -2.31
C ASN A 238 17.56 -18.62 -1.26
N ALA A 239 17.25 -18.82 0.03
CA ALA A 239 18.18 -18.54 1.11
C ALA A 239 19.43 -19.43 1.06
N VAL A 240 19.28 -20.73 0.78
CA VAL A 240 20.41 -21.66 0.59
C VAL A 240 21.25 -21.24 -0.63
N ARG A 241 20.62 -20.84 -1.73
CA ARG A 241 21.32 -20.42 -2.94
C ARG A 241 22.23 -19.22 -2.69
N SER A 242 21.75 -18.22 -1.94
CA SER A 242 22.45 -16.96 -1.69
C SER A 242 23.52 -17.04 -0.59
N THR A 243 23.35 -17.94 0.40
CA THR A 243 24.27 -18.05 1.55
C THR A 243 25.25 -19.21 1.43
N VAL A 244 24.78 -20.39 1.02
CA VAL A 244 25.58 -21.62 1.01
C VAL A 244 26.29 -21.80 -0.33
N LEU A 245 25.58 -21.58 -1.44
CA LEU A 245 26.03 -21.91 -2.79
C LEU A 245 26.61 -20.73 -3.59
N GLU A 246 26.43 -19.49 -3.13
CA GLU A 246 26.84 -18.31 -3.88
C GLU A 246 28.33 -18.31 -4.22
N ASP A 247 29.19 -18.54 -3.23
CA ASP A 247 30.65 -18.47 -3.44
C ASP A 247 31.18 -19.60 -4.33
N PRO A 248 30.90 -20.88 -4.04
CA PRO A 248 31.39 -21.98 -4.86
C PRO A 248 30.89 -21.88 -6.32
N LEU A 249 29.64 -21.48 -6.53
CA LEU A 249 29.08 -21.37 -7.88
C LEU A 249 29.69 -20.21 -8.67
N ASN A 250 30.05 -19.10 -8.02
CA ASN A 250 30.77 -18.00 -8.67
C ASN A 250 32.21 -18.41 -9.06
N GLU A 251 32.85 -19.23 -8.23
CA GLU A 251 34.18 -19.79 -8.50
C GLU A 251 34.14 -20.98 -9.48
N SER A 252 32.94 -21.38 -9.93
CA SER A 252 32.71 -22.59 -10.74
C SER A 252 33.23 -23.87 -10.08
N ASP A 253 33.32 -23.89 -8.75
CA ASP A 253 33.68 -25.06 -7.94
C ASP A 253 32.43 -25.82 -7.50
N PHE A 254 31.98 -26.73 -8.38
CA PHE A 254 30.76 -27.52 -8.15
C PHE A 254 30.89 -28.55 -7.04
N GLU A 255 32.09 -29.09 -6.81
CA GLU A 255 32.33 -30.06 -5.74
C GLU A 255 32.23 -29.38 -4.39
N ALA A 256 32.84 -28.19 -4.23
CA ALA A 256 32.65 -27.39 -3.02
C ALA A 256 31.18 -26.97 -2.82
N ALA A 257 30.47 -26.63 -3.91
CA ALA A 257 29.04 -26.30 -3.85
C ALA A 257 28.21 -27.47 -3.30
N TYR A 258 28.44 -28.68 -3.84
CA TYR A 258 27.74 -29.88 -3.44
C TYR A 258 28.10 -30.30 -2.01
N GLU A 259 29.37 -30.27 -1.63
CA GLU A 259 29.79 -30.64 -0.27
C GLU A 259 29.17 -29.70 0.78
N ARG A 260 29.14 -28.39 0.53
CA ARG A 260 28.46 -27.45 1.44
C ARG A 260 26.97 -27.74 1.56
N LEU A 261 26.31 -28.10 0.46
CA LEU A 261 24.90 -28.49 0.46
C LEU A 261 24.68 -29.80 1.21
N ARG A 262 25.58 -30.77 1.07
CA ARG A 262 25.52 -32.09 1.73
C ARG A 262 25.73 -31.99 3.24
N THR A 263 26.55 -31.04 3.69
CA THR A 263 26.79 -30.80 5.12
C THR A 263 25.73 -29.95 5.79
N LEU A 264 24.79 -29.39 5.02
CA LEU A 264 23.72 -28.57 5.55
C LEU A 264 22.72 -29.44 6.31
N ASP A 265 22.54 -29.18 7.61
CA ASP A 265 21.62 -29.91 8.47
C ASP A 265 20.18 -29.39 8.34
N LEU A 266 19.65 -29.44 7.12
CA LEU A 266 18.26 -29.05 6.82
C LEU A 266 17.60 -30.09 5.94
N PRO A 267 16.34 -30.50 6.23
CA PRO A 267 15.61 -31.49 5.44
C PRO A 267 15.07 -30.88 4.15
N LEU A 268 15.96 -30.51 3.22
CA LEU A 268 15.60 -29.90 1.94
C LEU A 268 14.80 -30.87 1.04
N PRO A 269 13.90 -30.35 0.17
CA PRO A 269 13.05 -31.21 -0.63
C PRO A 269 13.87 -31.84 -1.76
N VAL A 270 13.73 -33.15 -1.96
CA VAL A 270 14.42 -33.90 -3.01
C VAL A 270 13.41 -34.31 -4.08
N LYS A 271 13.65 -33.96 -5.34
CA LYS A 271 12.81 -34.34 -6.50
C LYS A 271 11.37 -33.81 -6.49
N LYS A 272 11.11 -32.63 -5.93
CA LYS A 272 9.76 -32.04 -5.89
C LYS A 272 9.73 -30.65 -6.53
N TYR A 273 8.55 -30.27 -7.03
CA TYR A 273 8.15 -28.90 -7.38
C TYR A 273 8.93 -28.19 -8.50
N ALA A 274 9.70 -28.91 -9.34
CA ALA A 274 10.55 -28.30 -10.37
C ALA A 274 9.83 -27.23 -11.22
N HIS A 275 8.60 -27.49 -11.67
CA HIS A 275 7.84 -26.58 -12.53
C HIS A 275 7.34 -25.30 -11.84
N HIS A 276 7.40 -25.20 -10.52
CA HIS A 276 6.89 -24.06 -9.74
C HIS A 276 7.99 -23.29 -8.99
N LEU A 277 9.25 -23.72 -9.13
CA LEU A 277 10.38 -23.08 -8.47
C LEU A 277 10.98 -22.00 -9.37
N GLY A 278 11.32 -20.85 -8.78
CA GLY A 278 12.11 -19.84 -9.43
C GLY A 278 13.57 -20.26 -9.69
N PRO A 279 14.33 -19.43 -10.43
CA PRO A 279 15.65 -19.79 -10.95
C PRO A 279 16.69 -20.04 -9.85
N GLN A 280 16.59 -19.34 -8.72
CA GLN A 280 17.51 -19.52 -7.59
C GLN A 280 17.29 -20.89 -6.93
N ALA A 281 16.04 -21.25 -6.64
CA ALA A 281 15.67 -22.54 -6.09
C ALA A 281 15.98 -23.70 -7.05
N LEU A 282 15.74 -23.52 -8.35
CA LEU A 282 16.15 -24.48 -9.38
C LEU A 282 17.66 -24.70 -9.41
N THR A 283 18.46 -23.66 -9.19
CA THR A 283 19.93 -23.78 -9.12
C THR A 283 20.36 -24.69 -7.95
N VAL A 284 19.69 -24.63 -6.80
CA VAL A 284 19.96 -25.53 -5.67
C VAL A 284 19.62 -26.98 -6.04
N GLN A 285 18.44 -27.22 -6.61
CA GLN A 285 18.01 -28.56 -7.06
C GLN A 285 18.97 -29.14 -8.11
N LEU A 286 19.40 -28.31 -9.06
CA LEU A 286 20.35 -28.69 -10.10
C LEU A 286 21.72 -29.04 -9.51
N THR A 287 22.23 -28.24 -8.58
CA THR A 287 23.49 -28.51 -7.85
C THR A 287 23.41 -29.85 -7.11
N ALA A 288 22.31 -30.09 -6.38
CA ALA A 288 22.08 -31.35 -5.68
C ALA A 288 21.98 -32.55 -6.62
N ALA A 289 21.31 -32.40 -7.77
CA ALA A 289 21.14 -33.46 -8.76
C ALA A 289 22.44 -33.80 -9.49
N VAL A 290 23.25 -32.78 -9.83
CA VAL A 290 24.59 -32.96 -10.41
C VAL A 290 25.47 -33.73 -9.43
N GLY A 291 25.58 -33.30 -8.17
CA GLY A 291 26.43 -33.96 -7.17
C GLY A 291 26.00 -35.39 -6.84
N ARG A 292 24.69 -35.67 -6.80
CA ARG A 292 24.16 -37.04 -6.61
C ARG A 292 24.29 -37.94 -7.85
N GLY A 293 24.58 -37.39 -9.03
CA GLY A 293 24.60 -38.14 -10.29
C GLY A 293 23.21 -38.60 -10.74
N ASP A 294 22.16 -37.86 -10.40
CA ASP A 294 20.75 -38.23 -10.62
C ASP A 294 20.31 -37.87 -12.05
N VAL A 295 20.72 -38.67 -13.02
CA VAL A 295 20.56 -38.38 -14.46
C VAL A 295 19.10 -38.15 -14.85
N ASP A 296 18.16 -38.93 -14.32
CA ASP A 296 16.74 -38.82 -14.66
C ASP A 296 16.16 -37.49 -14.17
N TYR A 297 16.49 -37.09 -12.94
CA TYR A 297 16.03 -35.80 -12.41
C TYR A 297 16.72 -34.62 -13.09
N LEU A 298 18.00 -34.76 -13.49
CA LEU A 298 18.69 -33.76 -14.31
C LEU A 298 17.99 -33.51 -15.64
N ARG A 299 17.47 -34.54 -16.33
CA ARG A 299 16.69 -34.35 -17.56
C ARG A 299 15.42 -33.54 -17.32
N ILE A 300 14.71 -33.82 -16.22
CA ILE A 300 13.49 -33.08 -15.84
C ILE A 300 13.84 -31.61 -15.58
N LEU A 301 14.85 -31.34 -14.75
CA LEU A 301 15.25 -29.97 -14.41
C LEU A 301 15.71 -29.18 -15.65
N LEU A 302 16.54 -29.77 -16.51
CA LEU A 302 17.00 -29.11 -17.75
C LEU A 302 15.83 -28.76 -18.67
N ARG A 303 14.88 -29.69 -18.83
CA ARG A 303 13.66 -29.43 -19.62
C ARG A 303 12.83 -28.30 -19.02
N THR A 304 12.62 -28.31 -17.70
CA THR A 304 11.88 -27.24 -17.02
C THR A 304 12.54 -25.88 -17.18
N ILE A 305 13.88 -25.80 -17.03
CA ILE A 305 14.65 -24.56 -17.21
C ILE A 305 14.52 -24.02 -18.64
N ASP A 306 14.56 -24.91 -19.63
CA ASP A 306 14.39 -24.56 -21.04
C ASP A 306 12.94 -24.08 -21.32
N GLU A 307 11.92 -24.79 -20.81
CA GLU A 307 10.50 -24.43 -20.95
C GLU A 307 10.15 -23.08 -20.29
N GLN A 308 10.76 -22.76 -19.15
CA GLN A 308 10.55 -21.49 -18.43
C GLN A 308 11.43 -20.33 -18.94
N GLY A 309 12.31 -20.57 -19.93
CA GLY A 309 13.19 -19.52 -20.48
C GLY A 309 14.24 -18.98 -19.50
N GLN A 310 14.61 -19.74 -18.47
CA GLN A 310 15.48 -19.27 -17.38
C GLN A 310 16.99 -19.52 -17.60
N ILE A 311 17.37 -19.97 -18.79
CA ILE A 311 18.76 -20.35 -19.16
C ILE A 311 19.77 -19.23 -18.86
N GLY A 312 19.38 -17.96 -19.03
CA GLY A 312 20.27 -16.81 -18.81
C GLY A 312 20.49 -16.41 -17.35
N ILE A 313 19.73 -16.97 -16.41
CA ILE A 313 19.78 -16.61 -14.98
C ILE A 313 20.60 -17.63 -14.18
N ILE A 314 20.60 -18.90 -14.62
CA ILE A 314 21.32 -20.00 -13.96
C ILE A 314 22.79 -20.00 -14.43
N PRO A 315 23.78 -20.28 -13.55
CA PRO A 315 25.19 -20.32 -13.94
C PRO A 315 25.46 -21.26 -15.12
N ALA A 316 26.00 -20.72 -16.22
CA ALA A 316 26.22 -21.47 -17.47
C ALA A 316 27.11 -22.71 -17.27
N ALA A 317 28.15 -22.59 -16.45
CA ALA A 317 29.04 -23.71 -16.14
C ALA A 317 28.31 -24.88 -15.44
N LEU A 318 27.28 -24.59 -14.64
CA LEU A 318 26.45 -25.63 -14.00
C LEU A 318 25.54 -26.31 -15.03
N LEU A 319 24.93 -25.54 -15.93
CA LEU A 319 24.12 -26.07 -17.03
C LEU A 319 24.94 -26.95 -17.97
N ASP A 320 26.15 -26.52 -18.32
CA ASP A 320 27.07 -27.31 -19.16
C ASP A 320 27.47 -28.62 -18.48
N THR A 321 27.73 -28.58 -17.17
CA THR A 321 28.07 -29.77 -16.39
C THR A 321 26.89 -30.74 -16.31
N ALA A 322 25.69 -30.22 -16.05
CA ALA A 322 24.46 -31.01 -16.06
C ALA A 322 24.23 -31.66 -17.43
N ARG A 323 24.32 -30.88 -18.53
CA ARG A 323 24.16 -31.37 -19.91
C ARG A 323 25.19 -32.44 -20.26
N LYS A 324 26.46 -32.27 -19.88
CA LYS A 324 27.54 -33.27 -20.09
C LYS A 324 27.22 -34.60 -19.39
N ARG A 325 26.70 -34.55 -18.15
CA ARG A 325 26.32 -35.75 -17.39
C ARG A 325 25.10 -36.46 -17.99
N THR A 326 24.15 -35.74 -18.59
CA THR A 326 23.03 -36.34 -19.32
C THR A 326 23.40 -36.87 -20.71
N THR A 327 24.30 -36.21 -21.43
CA THR A 327 24.79 -36.70 -22.76
C THR A 327 25.70 -37.92 -22.64
N SER A 328 26.51 -38.01 -21.57
CA SER A 328 27.35 -39.19 -21.31
C SER A 328 26.54 -40.45 -20.95
N ALA A 329 25.24 -40.32 -20.68
CA ALA A 329 24.33 -41.41 -20.34
C ALA A 329 23.38 -41.79 -21.49
N ALA A 330 23.56 -41.22 -22.69
CA ALA A 330 22.68 -41.42 -23.84
C ALA A 330 22.75 -42.84 -24.48
N ASP A 331 23.63 -43.73 -24.00
CA ASP A 331 23.78 -45.10 -24.53
C ASP A 331 22.96 -46.18 -23.78
N GLN A 332 22.12 -45.83 -22.79
CA GLN A 332 21.24 -46.82 -22.14
C GLN A 332 19.81 -46.27 -21.90
N MET A 333 19.02 -46.39 -22.97
CA MET A 333 17.60 -46.75 -23.07
C MET A 333 16.50 -46.17 -22.14
N THR A 334 15.43 -45.78 -22.85
CA THR A 334 13.98 -45.84 -22.55
C THR A 334 13.32 -44.78 -21.65
N GLU A 335 12.38 -44.07 -22.28
CA GLU A 335 11.39 -43.17 -21.70
C GLU A 335 10.52 -43.85 -20.63
N PRO A 336 10.25 -43.18 -19.49
CA PRO A 336 9.09 -43.46 -18.69
C PRO A 336 7.93 -42.51 -19.06
N ASN A 337 6.82 -43.14 -19.41
CA ASN A 337 5.48 -42.59 -19.57
C ASN A 337 5.00 -41.92 -18.25
N PRO A 338 4.41 -40.70 -18.27
CA PRO A 338 3.89 -40.09 -17.05
C PRO A 338 2.62 -40.81 -16.60
N ALA A 339 2.72 -41.62 -15.55
CA ALA A 339 1.58 -42.24 -14.88
C ALA A 339 0.86 -41.22 -13.99
N LYS A 340 -0.46 -41.21 -14.14
CA LYS A 340 -1.45 -40.44 -13.40
C LYS A 340 -1.44 -40.73 -11.89
N SER A 341 -1.48 -39.66 -11.10
CA SER A 341 -2.01 -39.59 -9.73
C SER A 341 -2.46 -38.14 -9.53
N SER A 342 -3.61 -37.77 -8.97
CA SER A 342 -4.70 -38.48 -8.32
C SER A 342 -5.94 -37.61 -8.52
N LEU A 343 -7.00 -38.20 -9.06
CA LEU A 343 -8.28 -37.55 -9.27
C LEU A 343 -9.11 -37.55 -7.98
N ILE A 344 -9.90 -36.48 -7.84
CA ILE A 344 -11.06 -36.31 -6.95
C ILE A 344 -10.72 -35.73 -5.57
N GLU A 345 -10.43 -34.42 -5.56
CA GLU A 345 -10.85 -33.48 -4.50
C GLU A 345 -10.68 -32.00 -4.95
N THR A 346 -9.92 -31.75 -6.03
CA THR A 346 -9.51 -30.41 -6.51
C THR A 346 -10.30 -29.88 -7.72
N ALA A 347 -11.59 -30.17 -7.86
CA ALA A 347 -12.34 -29.81 -9.08
C ALA A 347 -12.98 -28.41 -9.06
N LEU A 348 -12.86 -27.64 -7.98
CA LEU A 348 -13.42 -26.27 -7.87
C LEU A 348 -12.37 -25.16 -7.67
N GLN A 349 -11.10 -25.51 -7.41
CA GLN A 349 -10.01 -24.55 -7.20
C GLN A 349 -9.07 -24.41 -8.43
N GLN A 350 -9.15 -25.31 -9.42
CA GLN A 350 -8.25 -25.38 -10.58
C GLN A 350 -8.67 -24.53 -11.82
N SER A 351 -9.72 -23.69 -11.74
CA SER A 351 -10.18 -22.93 -12.92
C SER A 351 -9.69 -21.48 -12.98
N ILE A 352 -9.03 -20.96 -11.93
CA ILE A 352 -8.59 -19.58 -11.89
C ILE A 352 -7.13 -19.50 -12.35
N THR A 353 -6.92 -18.95 -13.55
CA THR A 353 -5.59 -18.80 -14.17
C THR A 353 -5.32 -17.37 -14.66
N SER A 354 -6.13 -16.40 -14.22
CA SER A 354 -6.00 -14.99 -14.61
C SER A 354 -6.51 -14.06 -13.52
N TRP A 355 -5.97 -12.83 -13.51
CA TRP A 355 -6.41 -11.76 -12.60
C TRP A 355 -7.90 -11.46 -12.72
N LEU A 356 -8.42 -11.33 -13.94
CA LEU A 356 -9.85 -11.12 -14.17
C LEU A 356 -10.71 -12.25 -13.59
N GLY A 357 -10.27 -13.50 -13.77
CA GLY A 357 -10.94 -14.67 -13.18
C GLY A 357 -10.93 -14.63 -11.65
N LEU A 358 -9.79 -14.27 -11.06
CA LEU A 358 -9.63 -14.18 -9.60
C LEU A 358 -10.50 -13.08 -9.00
N PHE A 359 -10.49 -11.88 -9.58
CA PHE A 359 -11.33 -10.78 -9.13
C PHE A 359 -12.82 -11.12 -9.22
N LYS A 360 -13.27 -11.78 -10.30
CA LYS A 360 -14.66 -12.25 -10.43
C LYS A 360 -15.02 -13.24 -9.33
N ALA A 361 -14.16 -14.24 -9.10
CA ALA A 361 -14.42 -15.29 -8.12
C ALA A 361 -14.43 -14.76 -6.68
N VAL A 362 -13.54 -13.82 -6.34
CA VAL A 362 -13.49 -13.19 -5.00
C VAL A 362 -14.68 -12.26 -4.79
N ALA A 363 -15.00 -11.43 -5.80
CA ALA A 363 -16.12 -10.50 -5.71
C ALA A 363 -17.47 -11.23 -5.65
N LYS A 364 -17.77 -12.03 -6.67
CA LYS A 364 -19.11 -12.60 -6.90
C LYS A 364 -19.32 -13.91 -6.16
N ASP A 365 -18.33 -14.80 -6.18
CA ASP A 365 -18.45 -16.15 -5.60
C ASP A 365 -17.98 -16.21 -4.13
N GLY A 366 -17.39 -15.12 -3.63
CA GLY A 366 -16.95 -15.01 -2.23
C GLY A 366 -15.81 -15.96 -1.87
N ILE A 367 -15.03 -16.40 -2.87
CA ILE A 367 -13.86 -17.26 -2.65
C ILE A 367 -12.84 -16.51 -1.78
N ASP A 368 -12.24 -17.21 -0.82
CA ASP A 368 -11.18 -16.62 -0.01
C ASP A 368 -9.92 -16.43 -0.87
N PRO A 369 -9.46 -15.18 -1.11
CA PRO A 369 -8.30 -14.92 -1.96
C PRO A 369 -7.04 -15.62 -1.45
N ASN A 370 -6.87 -15.76 -0.13
CA ASN A 370 -5.70 -16.42 0.46
C ASN A 370 -5.59 -17.89 0.05
N ALA A 371 -6.72 -18.58 -0.15
CA ALA A 371 -6.72 -19.98 -0.56
C ALA A 371 -6.19 -20.16 -2.00
N VAL A 372 -6.48 -19.19 -2.88
CA VAL A 372 -6.00 -19.21 -4.28
C VAL A 372 -4.56 -18.71 -4.37
N LEU A 373 -4.18 -17.71 -3.58
CA LEU A 373 -2.82 -17.15 -3.60
C LEU A 373 -1.78 -18.01 -2.85
N ALA A 374 -2.23 -18.99 -2.05
CA ALA A 374 -1.38 -19.78 -1.16
C ALA A 374 -0.27 -20.57 -1.88
N ASP A 375 -0.54 -21.08 -3.08
CA ASP A 375 0.44 -21.87 -3.85
C ASP A 375 1.36 -21.02 -4.74
N SER A 376 1.14 -19.70 -4.80
CA SER A 376 1.86 -18.73 -5.63
C SER A 376 1.88 -19.04 -7.14
N THR A 377 1.01 -19.92 -7.64
CA THR A 377 0.86 -20.20 -9.07
C THR A 377 0.48 -18.96 -9.87
N TRP A 378 -0.14 -17.98 -9.21
CA TRP A 378 -0.50 -16.69 -9.80
C TRP A 378 0.69 -15.87 -10.31
N ARG A 379 1.92 -16.14 -9.84
CA ARG A 379 3.13 -15.48 -10.35
C ARG A 379 3.47 -15.87 -11.79
N GLU A 380 2.93 -16.99 -12.27
CA GLU A 380 3.07 -17.44 -13.66
C GLU A 380 1.96 -16.89 -14.56
N TRP A 381 0.96 -16.20 -14.00
CA TRP A 381 -0.13 -15.64 -14.78
C TRP A 381 0.35 -14.43 -15.59
N PRO A 382 -0.34 -14.10 -16.71
CA PRO A 382 -0.11 -12.83 -17.38
C PRO A 382 -0.25 -11.66 -16.39
N PRO A 383 0.64 -10.65 -16.42
CA PRO A 383 0.55 -9.49 -15.54
C PRO A 383 -0.81 -8.81 -15.61
N PRO A 384 -1.28 -8.14 -14.53
CA PRO A 384 -2.59 -7.48 -14.52
C PRO A 384 -2.77 -6.47 -15.66
N ALA A 385 -1.67 -5.87 -16.13
CA ALA A 385 -1.67 -4.92 -17.24
C ALA A 385 -2.19 -5.51 -18.57
N VAL A 386 -2.15 -6.84 -18.76
CA VAL A 386 -2.68 -7.51 -19.96
C VAL A 386 -4.21 -7.40 -20.05
N SER A 387 -4.91 -7.41 -18.91
CA SER A 387 -6.38 -7.34 -18.83
C SER A 387 -6.85 -6.11 -18.06
N ASP A 388 -6.04 -5.04 -18.04
CA ASP A 388 -6.26 -3.86 -17.21
C ASP A 388 -7.65 -3.25 -17.37
N SER A 389 -8.10 -3.02 -18.60
CA SER A 389 -9.43 -2.44 -18.86
C SER A 389 -10.57 -3.35 -18.38
N GLU A 390 -10.43 -4.66 -18.52
CA GLU A 390 -11.48 -5.62 -18.12
C GLU A 390 -11.55 -5.75 -16.60
N VAL A 391 -10.39 -5.75 -15.94
CA VAL A 391 -10.29 -5.75 -14.48
C VAL A 391 -10.83 -4.43 -13.92
N ALA A 392 -10.43 -3.29 -14.48
CA ALA A 392 -10.93 -1.98 -14.04
C ALA A 392 -12.45 -1.85 -14.18
N ASN A 393 -13.03 -2.27 -15.30
CA ASN A 393 -14.49 -2.25 -15.49
C ASN A 393 -15.21 -3.13 -14.47
N LEU A 394 -14.67 -4.31 -14.16
CA LEU A 394 -15.22 -5.17 -13.11
C LEU A 394 -15.16 -4.49 -11.74
N LEU A 395 -14.01 -3.88 -11.40
CA LEU A 395 -13.77 -3.21 -10.12
C LEU A 395 -14.69 -1.99 -9.92
N ALA A 396 -14.92 -1.19 -10.97
CA ALA A 396 -15.80 -0.03 -10.94
C ALA A 396 -17.26 -0.38 -10.59
N ASP A 397 -17.71 -1.58 -10.97
CA ASP A 397 -19.09 -2.06 -10.76
C ASP A 397 -19.29 -2.81 -9.42
N LEU A 398 -18.27 -2.91 -8.58
CA LEU A 398 -18.36 -3.63 -7.31
C LEU A 398 -19.07 -2.83 -6.22
N THR A 399 -19.84 -3.52 -5.38
CA THR A 399 -20.39 -2.99 -4.13
C THR A 399 -19.32 -2.90 -3.03
N ASP A 400 -19.56 -2.11 -1.98
CA ASP A 400 -18.64 -1.96 -0.84
C ASP A 400 -18.23 -3.31 -0.22
N GLN A 401 -19.16 -4.26 -0.11
CA GLN A 401 -18.90 -5.58 0.46
C GLN A 401 -18.04 -6.45 -0.45
N GLU A 402 -18.21 -6.35 -1.77
CA GLU A 402 -17.39 -7.07 -2.74
C GLU A 402 -15.99 -6.49 -2.78
N TRP A 403 -15.87 -5.17 -2.77
CA TRP A 403 -14.60 -4.47 -2.64
C TRP A 403 -13.85 -4.80 -1.36
N ASP A 404 -14.54 -4.94 -0.22
CA ASP A 404 -13.93 -5.36 1.05
C ASP A 404 -13.20 -6.71 0.92
N ARG A 405 -13.69 -7.60 0.04
CA ARG A 405 -13.05 -8.88 -0.28
C ARG A 405 -11.91 -8.69 -1.28
N CYS A 406 -12.16 -7.95 -2.37
CA CYS A 406 -11.17 -7.69 -3.42
C CYS A 406 -9.96 -6.89 -2.92
N TRP A 407 -10.11 -6.02 -1.92
CA TRP A 407 -8.98 -5.30 -1.32
C TRP A 407 -7.92 -6.22 -0.73
N ARG A 408 -8.29 -7.45 -0.33
CA ARG A 408 -7.31 -8.45 0.15
C ARG A 408 -6.33 -8.88 -0.95
N LEU A 409 -6.68 -8.66 -2.22
CA LEU A 409 -5.79 -8.90 -3.36
C LEU A 409 -4.80 -7.76 -3.60
N ALA A 410 -4.92 -6.61 -2.92
CA ALA A 410 -4.08 -5.44 -3.19
C ALA A 410 -2.58 -5.74 -3.08
N GLY A 411 -2.16 -6.53 -2.08
CA GLY A 411 -0.75 -6.93 -1.94
C GLY A 411 -0.24 -7.75 -3.13
N ALA A 412 -0.97 -8.80 -3.50
CA ALA A 412 -0.62 -9.63 -4.65
C ALA A 412 -0.69 -8.86 -5.97
N PHE A 413 -1.66 -7.96 -6.13
CA PHE A 413 -1.78 -7.07 -7.29
C PHE A 413 -0.58 -6.14 -7.39
N ILE A 414 -0.18 -5.47 -6.30
CA ILE A 414 1.01 -4.61 -6.25
C ILE A 414 2.28 -5.41 -6.55
N GLU A 415 2.36 -6.66 -6.11
CA GLU A 415 3.50 -7.55 -6.39
C GLU A 415 3.56 -7.98 -7.86
N ALA A 416 2.40 -8.22 -8.49
CA ALA A 416 2.28 -8.59 -9.90
C ALA A 416 2.43 -7.43 -10.88
N ASP A 417 2.22 -6.20 -10.40
CA ASP A 417 2.35 -4.97 -11.16
C ASP A 417 3.84 -4.66 -11.39
N GLU A 418 4.39 -5.23 -12.45
CA GLU A 418 5.81 -5.11 -12.79
C GLU A 418 6.21 -3.64 -13.03
N TYR A 419 7.43 -3.28 -12.61
CA TYR A 419 7.92 -1.90 -12.70
C TYR A 419 7.84 -1.28 -14.11
N THR A 420 7.97 -2.11 -15.16
CA THR A 420 7.96 -1.71 -16.58
C THR A 420 6.63 -1.95 -17.29
N TYR A 421 5.66 -2.62 -16.67
CA TYR A 421 4.41 -3.02 -17.32
C TYR A 421 3.24 -2.90 -16.34
N VAL A 422 2.81 -1.65 -16.14
CA VAL A 422 1.85 -1.25 -15.10
C VAL A 422 0.40 -1.33 -15.57
N ALA A 423 -0.54 -1.59 -14.65
CA ALA A 423 -1.99 -1.67 -14.88
C ALA A 423 -2.71 -0.39 -14.39
N PRO A 424 -2.68 0.73 -15.15
CA PRO A 424 -3.10 2.04 -14.63
C PRO A 424 -4.58 2.17 -14.33
N GLN A 425 -5.48 1.55 -15.12
CA GLN A 425 -6.93 1.70 -14.90
C GLN A 425 -7.36 0.94 -13.64
N SER A 426 -6.90 -0.29 -13.49
CA SER A 426 -7.18 -1.12 -12.30
C SER A 426 -6.56 -0.48 -11.05
N THR A 427 -5.34 0.05 -11.17
CA THR A 427 -4.67 0.79 -10.09
C THR A 427 -5.49 2.01 -9.66
N LYS A 428 -6.05 2.78 -10.61
CA LYS A 428 -6.94 3.91 -10.33
C LYS A 428 -8.15 3.47 -9.51
N GLU A 429 -8.79 2.36 -9.87
CA GLU A 429 -9.96 1.85 -9.13
C GLU A 429 -9.62 1.44 -7.69
N PHE A 430 -8.46 0.79 -7.45
CA PHE A 430 -8.00 0.52 -6.09
C PHE A 430 -7.80 1.81 -5.29
N ILE A 431 -7.17 2.83 -5.88
CA ILE A 431 -6.96 4.12 -5.20
C ILE A 431 -8.32 4.78 -4.89
N ASN A 432 -9.21 4.88 -5.88
CA ASN A 432 -10.54 5.47 -5.72
C ASN A 432 -11.32 4.80 -4.60
N TYR A 433 -11.33 3.47 -4.54
CA TYR A 433 -11.99 2.72 -3.48
C TYR A 433 -11.37 3.00 -2.10
N ALA A 434 -10.04 3.06 -2.01
CA ALA A 434 -9.36 3.34 -0.76
C ALA A 434 -9.68 4.75 -0.23
N LEU A 435 -9.67 5.75 -1.11
CA LEU A 435 -9.92 7.16 -0.77
C LEU A 435 -11.41 7.40 -0.45
N SER A 436 -12.32 6.86 -1.26
CA SER A 436 -13.77 7.00 -1.04
C SER A 436 -14.27 6.24 0.19
N GLY A 437 -13.75 5.02 0.42
CA GLY A 437 -14.05 4.18 1.58
C GLY A 437 -13.32 4.58 2.86
N SER A 438 -12.52 5.66 2.84
CA SER A 438 -11.71 6.12 3.98
C SER A 438 -10.80 5.01 4.56
N ARG A 439 -10.28 4.13 3.70
CA ARG A 439 -9.31 3.08 4.05
C ARG A 439 -7.92 3.67 4.18
N LEU A 440 -7.75 4.48 5.22
CA LEU A 440 -6.59 5.35 5.43
C LEU A 440 -5.84 4.97 6.72
N ALA A 441 -5.94 3.71 7.14
CA ALA A 441 -5.11 3.19 8.22
C ALA A 441 -3.64 3.11 7.75
N PRO A 442 -2.63 3.16 8.65
CA PRO A 442 -1.22 3.20 8.26
C PRO A 442 -0.79 2.16 7.21
N GLY A 443 -1.21 0.90 7.35
CA GLY A 443 -0.88 -0.13 6.36
C GLY A 443 -1.69 -0.06 5.06
N ASP A 444 -2.91 0.47 5.12
CA ASP A 444 -3.69 0.74 3.90
C ASP A 444 -3.05 1.93 3.14
N LEU A 445 -2.51 2.94 3.84
CA LEU A 445 -1.82 4.09 3.22
C LEU A 445 -0.53 3.69 2.48
N ASN A 446 0.22 2.70 2.98
CA ASN A 446 1.39 2.19 2.27
C ASN A 446 0.99 1.50 0.95
N ALA A 447 -0.13 0.78 0.94
CA ALA A 447 -0.71 0.24 -0.30
C ALA A 447 -1.17 1.36 -1.25
N VAL A 448 -1.85 2.39 -0.73
CA VAL A 448 -2.30 3.55 -1.53
C VAL A 448 -1.11 4.30 -2.12
N TYR A 449 -0.04 4.52 -1.34
CA TYR A 449 1.21 5.09 -1.83
C TYR A 449 1.81 4.22 -2.94
N ALA A 450 1.85 2.90 -2.74
CA ALA A 450 2.40 1.99 -3.71
C ALA A 450 1.67 1.99 -5.05
N LEU A 451 0.34 2.02 -5.00
CA LEU A 451 -0.54 2.17 -6.15
C LEU A 451 -0.39 3.55 -6.80
N THR A 452 -0.30 4.62 -5.99
CA THR A 452 -0.10 5.99 -6.49
C THR A 452 1.23 6.13 -7.24
N GLU A 453 2.31 5.55 -6.70
CA GLU A 453 3.60 5.50 -7.39
C GLU A 453 3.48 4.82 -8.76
N SER A 454 2.84 3.64 -8.81
CA SER A 454 2.66 2.90 -10.07
C SER A 454 1.83 3.70 -11.08
N TYR A 455 0.73 4.29 -10.62
CA TYR A 455 -0.15 5.11 -11.44
C TYR A 455 0.57 6.33 -12.02
N LEU A 456 1.31 7.07 -11.19
CA LEU A 456 2.06 8.24 -11.68
C LEU A 456 3.18 7.85 -12.65
N ARG A 457 3.78 6.66 -12.48
CA ARG A 457 4.77 6.11 -13.41
C ARG A 457 4.18 5.81 -14.79
N SER A 458 2.90 5.47 -14.87
CA SER A 458 2.20 5.26 -16.14
C SER A 458 1.99 6.54 -16.95
N SER A 459 2.42 7.70 -16.46
CA SER A 459 2.29 9.01 -17.12
C SER A 459 0.83 9.33 -17.50
N PRO A 460 -0.07 9.49 -16.50
CA PRO A 460 -1.48 9.75 -16.75
C PRO A 460 -1.71 11.08 -17.48
N SER A 461 -2.89 11.22 -18.09
CA SER A 461 -3.31 12.47 -18.71
C SER A 461 -3.36 13.61 -17.68
N ALA A 462 -3.26 14.87 -18.12
CA ALA A 462 -3.33 16.01 -17.19
C ALA A 462 -4.64 16.07 -16.39
N SER A 463 -5.76 15.65 -16.99
CA SER A 463 -7.05 15.56 -16.30
C SER A 463 -7.07 14.46 -15.24
N ASP A 464 -6.56 13.27 -15.58
CA ASP A 464 -6.52 12.15 -14.64
C ASP A 464 -5.54 12.38 -13.50
N TYR A 465 -4.38 12.95 -13.82
CA TYR A 465 -3.39 13.38 -12.83
C TYR A 465 -4.00 14.36 -11.82
N ARG A 466 -4.67 15.42 -12.33
CA ARG A 466 -5.35 16.41 -11.48
C ARG A 466 -6.41 15.76 -10.59
N GLN A 467 -7.26 14.91 -11.17
CA GLN A 467 -8.30 14.21 -10.42
C GLN A 467 -7.73 13.42 -9.25
N LEU A 468 -6.71 12.58 -9.50
CA LEU A 468 -6.07 11.80 -8.45
C LEU A 468 -5.47 12.69 -7.35
N LEU A 469 -4.73 13.75 -7.72
CA LEU A 469 -4.10 14.61 -6.73
C LEU A 469 -5.12 15.40 -5.91
N ASP A 470 -6.23 15.83 -6.52
CA ASP A 470 -7.33 16.48 -5.81
C ASP A 470 -8.01 15.53 -4.82
N GLU A 471 -8.22 14.25 -5.19
CA GLU A 471 -8.79 13.24 -4.28
C GLU A 471 -7.84 12.93 -3.10
N LEU A 472 -6.53 12.81 -3.35
CA LEU A 472 -5.52 12.67 -2.31
C LEU A 472 -5.50 13.91 -1.40
N ARG A 473 -5.60 15.11 -1.96
CA ARG A 473 -5.63 16.38 -1.20
C ARG A 473 -6.86 16.44 -0.32
N ASP A 474 -8.03 16.12 -0.86
CA ASP A 474 -9.31 16.16 -0.16
C ASP A 474 -9.36 15.17 1.02
N THR A 475 -8.69 14.02 0.89
CA THR A 475 -8.61 13.02 1.96
C THR A 475 -7.45 13.28 2.92
N SER A 476 -6.45 14.07 2.53
CA SER A 476 -5.26 14.40 3.34
C SER A 476 -5.56 14.81 4.79
N PRO A 477 -6.63 15.59 5.11
CA PRO A 477 -6.89 15.95 6.50
C PRO A 477 -7.20 14.74 7.40
N GLN A 478 -7.58 13.59 6.84
CA GLN A 478 -7.92 12.40 7.61
C GLN A 478 -6.68 11.63 8.08
N TRP A 479 -5.56 11.72 7.34
CA TRP A 479 -4.38 10.89 7.56
C TRP A 479 -3.07 11.67 7.71
N VAL A 480 -2.96 12.89 7.20
CA VAL A 480 -1.79 13.75 7.42
C VAL A 480 -1.74 14.13 8.90
N SER A 481 -0.72 13.61 9.57
CA SER A 481 -0.47 13.82 10.99
C SER A 481 1.01 13.62 11.29
N ILE A 482 1.43 14.02 12.49
CA ILE A 482 2.79 13.70 12.94
C ILE A 482 2.96 12.19 13.02
N ASP A 483 1.97 11.43 13.47
CA ASP A 483 2.11 9.96 13.60
C ASP A 483 2.32 9.25 12.25
N ASN A 484 1.84 9.86 11.16
CA ASN A 484 1.98 9.39 9.79
C ASN A 484 3.02 10.17 8.98
N TRP A 485 3.92 10.93 9.62
CA TRP A 485 4.87 11.80 8.91
C TRP A 485 5.69 11.06 7.84
N ARG A 486 6.03 9.78 8.08
CA ARG A 486 6.84 8.97 7.17
C ARG A 486 6.19 8.85 5.80
N ILE A 487 4.96 8.35 5.77
CA ILE A 487 4.23 8.12 4.53
C ILE A 487 3.86 9.44 3.85
N VAL A 488 3.60 10.50 4.61
CA VAL A 488 3.37 11.85 4.07
C VAL A 488 4.58 12.36 3.29
N LEU A 489 5.79 12.17 3.82
CA LEU A 489 7.01 12.56 3.11
C LEU A 489 7.31 11.68 1.90
N ASP A 490 6.96 10.39 1.95
CA ASP A 490 7.06 9.51 0.78
C ASP A 490 6.12 9.99 -0.34
N PHE A 491 4.87 10.37 -0.03
CA PHE A 491 3.97 11.01 -1.01
C PHE A 491 4.55 12.31 -1.58
N ALA A 492 5.07 13.21 -0.74
CA ALA A 492 5.64 14.47 -1.20
C ALA A 492 6.88 14.25 -2.08
N ASP A 493 7.78 13.33 -1.71
CA ASP A 493 8.95 12.98 -2.52
C ASP A 493 8.54 12.36 -3.87
N ARG A 494 7.49 11.54 -3.88
CA ARG A 494 6.95 11.00 -5.14
C ARG A 494 6.44 12.08 -6.08
N LEU A 495 5.88 13.18 -5.57
CA LEU A 495 5.46 14.32 -6.39
C LEU A 495 6.64 15.08 -7.01
N VAL A 496 7.80 15.08 -6.34
CA VAL A 496 9.04 15.64 -6.91
C VAL A 496 9.54 14.77 -8.05
N LEU A 497 9.54 13.45 -7.85
CA LEU A 497 10.10 12.48 -8.79
C LEU A 497 9.20 12.17 -9.98
N ALA A 498 7.88 12.34 -9.85
CA ALA A 498 6.92 12.00 -10.90
C ALA A 498 6.86 13.07 -12.00
N PRO A 499 6.56 12.68 -13.25
CA PRO A 499 6.14 13.64 -14.28
C PRO A 499 5.01 14.52 -13.76
N CYS A 500 5.03 15.81 -14.12
CA CYS A 500 4.05 16.78 -13.66
C CYS A 500 3.29 17.39 -14.87
N PRO A 501 2.18 16.77 -15.30
CA PRO A 501 1.30 17.33 -16.31
C PRO A 501 0.53 18.57 -15.84
N ASP A 502 0.39 18.78 -14.52
CA ASP A 502 -0.30 19.91 -13.92
C ASP A 502 0.42 20.41 -12.65
N GLU A 503 1.10 21.55 -12.76
CA GLU A 503 1.86 22.14 -11.65
C GLU A 503 0.98 22.66 -10.51
N SER A 504 -0.22 23.13 -10.82
CA SER A 504 -1.14 23.68 -9.82
C SER A 504 -1.71 22.56 -8.94
N ALA A 505 -2.11 21.44 -9.56
CA ALA A 505 -2.55 20.26 -8.82
C ALA A 505 -1.44 19.70 -7.92
N ARG A 506 -0.20 19.65 -8.43
CA ARG A 506 0.97 19.22 -7.66
C ARG A 506 1.22 20.12 -6.46
N LEU A 507 1.23 21.44 -6.66
CA LEU A 507 1.45 22.42 -5.58
C LEU A 507 0.35 22.31 -4.51
N ASN A 508 -0.91 22.22 -4.91
CA ASN A 508 -2.04 22.15 -3.98
C ASN A 508 -1.96 20.91 -3.08
N LEU A 509 -1.60 19.75 -3.64
CA LEU A 509 -1.38 18.55 -2.84
C LEU A 509 -0.13 18.69 -1.96
N ALA A 510 0.99 19.21 -2.51
CA ALA A 510 2.23 19.40 -1.76
C ALA A 510 2.03 20.30 -0.52
N VAL A 511 1.28 21.39 -0.65
CA VAL A 511 0.89 22.26 0.47
C VAL A 511 0.10 21.47 1.51
N ALA A 512 -0.93 20.73 1.08
CA ALA A 512 -1.77 19.93 1.97
C ALA A 512 -0.99 18.83 2.74
N LEU A 513 0.08 18.29 2.14
CA LEU A 513 0.96 17.30 2.76
C LEU A 513 1.98 17.93 3.72
N LEU A 514 2.72 18.95 3.26
CA LEU A 514 3.90 19.46 3.97
C LEU A 514 3.58 20.55 4.99
N GLU A 515 2.60 21.43 4.73
CA GLU A 515 2.28 22.53 5.65
C GLU A 515 1.88 22.05 7.05
N PRO A 516 1.03 21.01 7.21
CA PRO A 516 0.68 20.51 8.53
C PRO A 516 1.86 19.94 9.32
N LEU A 517 2.86 19.35 8.64
CA LEU A 517 4.08 18.84 9.24
C LEU A 517 5.00 19.97 9.67
N LEU A 518 5.27 20.93 8.77
CA LEU A 518 6.16 22.07 9.03
C LEU A 518 5.64 22.97 10.15
N ARG A 519 4.31 23.17 10.23
CA ARG A 519 3.66 23.90 11.33
C ARG A 519 3.91 23.27 12.70
N ARG A 520 4.26 21.98 12.73
CA ARG A 520 4.57 21.23 13.96
C ARG A 520 6.02 20.75 13.99
N SER A 521 6.92 21.50 13.33
CA SER A 521 8.35 21.19 13.20
C SER A 521 9.05 20.80 14.50
N THR A 522 8.67 21.38 15.65
CA THR A 522 9.26 21.07 16.96
C THR A 522 9.04 19.64 17.44
N ARG A 523 8.15 18.89 16.79
CA ARG A 523 7.87 17.47 17.07
C ARG A 523 8.48 16.52 16.05
N LEU A 524 9.12 17.04 15.01
CA LEU A 524 9.87 16.25 14.03
C LEU A 524 11.32 16.14 14.48
N ASP A 525 11.95 15.00 14.25
CA ASP A 525 13.39 14.88 14.42
C ASP A 525 14.13 15.78 13.40
N PRO A 526 15.37 16.21 13.69
CA PRO A 526 16.07 17.19 12.84
C PRO A 526 16.33 16.71 11.40
N SER A 527 16.48 15.40 11.17
CA SER A 527 16.71 14.84 9.82
C SER A 527 15.43 14.93 8.99
N THR A 528 14.32 14.56 9.60
CA THR A 528 12.98 14.68 9.02
C THR A 528 12.63 16.12 8.71
N LEU A 529 12.95 17.06 9.60
CA LEU A 529 12.71 18.48 9.37
C LEU A 529 13.55 19.01 8.20
N THR A 530 14.83 18.66 8.12
CA THR A 530 15.70 19.05 7.00
C THR A 530 15.14 18.54 5.66
N PHE A 531 14.76 17.26 5.61
CA PHE A 531 14.20 16.68 4.39
C PHE A 531 12.84 17.29 4.02
N SER A 532 11.98 17.56 5.01
CA SER A 532 10.70 18.25 4.79
C SER A 532 10.91 19.65 4.18
N LYS A 533 11.91 20.40 4.65
CA LYS A 533 12.28 21.72 4.09
C LYS A 533 12.82 21.62 2.66
N GLN A 534 13.63 20.60 2.38
CA GLN A 534 14.12 20.34 1.03
C GLN A 534 12.95 20.08 0.06
N LEU A 535 12.04 19.17 0.41
CA LEU A 535 10.86 18.88 -0.41
C LEU A 535 9.97 20.10 -0.59
N ALA A 536 9.76 20.89 0.46
CA ALA A 536 8.98 22.13 0.36
C ALA A 536 9.60 23.09 -0.67
N LYS A 537 10.92 23.25 -0.67
CA LYS A 537 11.64 24.07 -1.65
C LYS A 537 11.48 23.54 -3.07
N GLU A 538 11.64 22.23 -3.28
CA GLU A 538 11.56 21.60 -4.61
C GLU A 538 10.14 21.62 -5.19
N LEU A 539 9.13 21.56 -4.33
CA LEU A 539 7.72 21.62 -4.71
C LEU A 539 7.16 23.05 -4.73
N ASN A 540 8.01 24.07 -4.51
CA ASN A 540 7.61 25.48 -4.39
C ASN A 540 6.52 25.73 -3.32
N VAL A 541 6.53 24.93 -2.25
CA VAL A 541 5.68 25.15 -1.07
C VAL A 541 6.34 26.22 -0.22
N GLU A 542 5.70 27.39 -0.15
CA GLU A 542 6.07 28.44 0.79
C GLU A 542 5.35 28.18 2.14
N PRO A 543 6.06 27.73 3.18
CA PRO A 543 5.41 27.49 4.46
C PRO A 543 4.89 28.79 5.06
N SER A 544 3.64 28.77 5.52
CA SER A 544 2.98 29.90 6.20
C SER A 544 3.62 30.33 7.52
N TRP A 545 4.62 29.57 7.98
CA TRP A 545 5.38 29.80 9.21
C TRP A 545 6.82 29.31 9.03
N THR A 546 7.79 30.16 9.38
CA THR A 546 9.22 29.83 9.31
C THR A 546 9.69 29.20 10.64
N PRO A 547 10.18 27.95 10.62
CA PRO A 547 10.83 27.35 11.78
C PRO A 547 12.11 28.09 12.14
N ASP A 548 12.40 28.22 13.43
CA ASP A 548 13.67 28.79 13.92
C ASP A 548 14.86 27.98 13.35
N GLU A 549 15.70 28.64 12.54
CA GLU A 549 16.80 28.00 11.81
C GLU A 549 17.93 27.52 12.73
N SER A 550 17.96 27.99 13.97
CA SER A 550 19.01 27.70 14.96
C SER A 550 18.99 26.27 15.53
N LEU A 551 17.99 25.44 15.20
CA LEU A 551 17.78 24.13 15.84
C LEU A 551 18.25 22.90 15.05
N VAL A 552 18.70 23.04 13.80
CA VAL A 552 18.68 21.90 12.84
C VAL A 552 20.04 21.34 12.41
N PRO A 553 21.12 22.11 12.15
CA PRO A 553 22.35 21.52 11.61
C PRO A 553 23.26 20.84 12.65
N SER A 554 23.46 21.41 13.84
CA SER A 554 24.57 20.98 14.72
C SER A 554 24.36 19.63 15.40
N ALA A 555 23.13 19.21 15.68
CA ALA A 555 22.85 18.02 16.49
C ALA A 555 22.99 16.69 15.71
N ILE A 556 22.84 16.69 14.37
CA ILE A 556 23.02 15.50 13.54
C ILE A 556 24.48 15.34 13.13
N GLU A 557 25.14 16.42 12.71
CA GLU A 557 26.58 16.41 12.40
C GLU A 557 27.41 15.93 13.60
N GLU A 558 27.03 16.31 14.82
CA GLU A 558 27.69 15.83 16.06
C GLU A 558 27.38 14.36 16.39
N ARG A 559 26.23 13.82 15.94
CA ARG A 559 25.82 12.42 16.21
C ARG A 559 26.30 11.43 15.14
N ILE A 560 26.44 11.86 13.89
CA ILE A 560 27.03 11.05 12.82
C ILE A 560 28.55 11.08 13.02
N ASN A 561 29.08 10.13 13.78
CA ASN A 561 30.51 9.96 14.01
C ASN A 561 31.17 9.35 12.76
N GLY A 562 31.07 10.04 11.63
CA GLY A 562 31.18 9.45 10.28
C GLY A 562 32.51 9.68 9.57
N LYS A 563 33.53 10.28 10.20
CA LYS A 563 34.82 10.50 9.52
C LYS A 563 35.45 9.16 9.15
N GLY A 564 35.42 8.84 7.86
CA GLY A 564 35.97 7.60 7.31
C GLY A 564 34.97 6.44 7.18
N GLU A 565 33.70 6.62 7.51
CA GLU A 565 32.68 5.61 7.23
C GLU A 565 32.30 5.59 5.74
N VAL A 566 32.01 4.39 5.23
CA VAL A 566 31.57 4.16 3.86
C VAL A 566 30.17 3.58 3.90
N ILE A 567 29.18 4.31 3.40
CA ILE A 567 27.80 3.84 3.32
C ILE A 567 27.46 3.40 1.91
N LEU A 568 26.84 2.22 1.77
CA LEU A 568 26.23 1.76 0.53
C LEU A 568 24.72 2.02 0.55
N LEU A 569 24.23 2.76 -0.44
CA LEU A 569 22.82 2.94 -0.73
C LEU A 569 22.41 2.01 -1.88
N TYR A 570 21.33 1.25 -1.69
CA TYR A 570 20.79 0.34 -2.71
C TYR A 570 19.30 0.58 -2.99
N SER A 571 18.97 0.72 -4.28
CA SER A 571 17.61 0.82 -4.83
C SER A 571 17.66 0.61 -6.34
N LEU A 572 16.62 0.07 -6.97
CA LEU A 572 16.55 0.05 -8.45
C LEU A 572 16.21 1.42 -9.05
N ASP A 573 15.77 2.38 -8.23
CA ASP A 573 15.51 3.76 -8.67
C ASP A 573 16.78 4.61 -8.49
N GLU A 574 17.44 4.91 -9.61
CA GLU A 574 18.66 5.73 -9.64
C GLU A 574 18.42 7.18 -9.20
N GLN A 575 17.21 7.71 -9.39
CA GLN A 575 16.89 9.08 -8.98
C GLN A 575 16.77 9.17 -7.46
N VAL A 576 16.18 8.14 -6.83
CA VAL A 576 16.16 7.99 -5.38
C VAL A 576 17.58 7.91 -4.82
N LEU A 577 18.46 7.09 -5.43
CA LEU A 577 19.86 6.99 -5.00
C LEU A 577 20.62 8.32 -5.09
N ALA A 578 20.48 9.04 -6.21
CA ALA A 578 21.16 10.32 -6.43
C ALA A 578 20.72 11.38 -5.40
N ARG A 579 19.42 11.48 -5.12
CA ARG A 579 18.86 12.43 -4.15
C ARG A 579 19.31 12.15 -2.73
N VAL A 580 19.27 10.88 -2.33
CA VAL A 580 19.72 10.49 -0.97
C VAL A 580 21.22 10.70 -0.81
N ALA A 581 22.03 10.41 -1.85
CA ALA A 581 23.46 10.69 -1.83
C ALA A 581 23.73 12.19 -1.64
N GLU A 582 23.07 13.06 -2.41
CA GLU A 582 23.22 14.51 -2.29
C GLU A 582 22.80 15.02 -0.91
N ALA A 583 21.70 14.50 -0.35
CA ALA A 583 21.24 14.86 0.98
C ALA A 583 22.23 14.42 2.08
N LEU A 584 22.78 13.20 1.98
CA LEU A 584 23.77 12.68 2.92
C LEU A 584 25.10 13.43 2.86
N GLU A 585 25.57 13.80 1.67
CA GLU A 585 26.78 14.61 1.50
C GLU A 585 26.65 15.98 2.17
N LYS A 586 25.45 16.58 2.18
CA LYS A 586 25.15 17.82 2.91
C LYS A 586 25.06 17.61 4.42
N LEU A 587 24.41 16.53 4.86
CA LEU A 587 24.20 16.24 6.28
C LEU A 587 25.44 15.70 7.00
N ALA A 588 26.35 15.06 6.27
CA ALA A 588 27.52 14.40 6.83
C ALA A 588 28.69 14.43 5.83
N PRO A 589 29.34 15.58 5.60
CA PRO A 589 30.38 15.74 4.57
C PRO A 589 31.63 14.87 4.77
N GLY A 590 31.76 14.18 5.92
CA GLY A 590 32.88 13.27 6.22
C GLY A 590 32.68 11.81 5.82
N ILE A 591 31.49 11.43 5.31
CA ILE A 591 31.18 10.05 4.90
C ILE A 591 31.42 9.84 3.41
N LYS A 592 31.81 8.64 3.01
CA LYS A 592 31.86 8.24 1.60
C LYS A 592 30.56 7.51 1.22
N VAL A 593 29.81 8.05 0.26
CA VAL A 593 28.58 7.42 -0.24
C VAL A 593 28.89 6.56 -1.48
N LEU A 594 28.46 5.30 -1.46
CA LEU A 594 28.44 4.39 -2.60
C LEU A 594 26.99 4.11 -2.98
N THR A 595 26.69 4.02 -4.27
CA THR A 595 25.34 3.71 -4.77
C THR A 595 25.36 2.47 -5.67
N SER A 596 24.25 1.72 -5.70
CA SER A 596 24.06 0.61 -6.65
C SER A 596 22.58 0.38 -6.99
N SER A 597 22.30 0.25 -8.29
CA SER A 597 21.00 -0.06 -8.90
C SER A 597 20.96 -1.41 -9.62
N GLU A 598 21.97 -2.25 -9.38
CA GLU A 598 22.13 -3.51 -10.09
C GLU A 598 21.04 -4.53 -9.70
N LYS A 599 20.40 -5.15 -10.71
CA LYS A 599 19.31 -6.13 -10.53
C LYS A 599 19.80 -7.53 -10.16
N THR A 600 21.10 -7.79 -10.27
CA THR A 600 21.68 -9.12 -10.05
C THR A 600 22.95 -9.03 -9.20
N SER A 601 23.42 -10.20 -8.78
CA SER A 601 24.61 -10.38 -7.94
C SER A 601 25.90 -10.19 -8.75
N THR A 602 26.24 -8.96 -9.16
CA THR A 602 27.48 -8.70 -9.93
C THR A 602 28.71 -8.54 -9.02
N ALA A 603 29.90 -8.65 -9.62
CA ALA A 603 31.17 -8.42 -8.93
C ALA A 603 31.28 -6.98 -8.36
N SER A 604 30.73 -5.99 -9.07
CA SER A 604 30.72 -4.58 -8.62
C SER A 604 29.88 -4.41 -7.35
N LEU A 605 28.65 -4.94 -7.33
CA LEU A 605 27.79 -4.89 -6.14
C LEU A 605 28.42 -5.58 -4.93
N LYS A 606 29.02 -6.76 -5.13
CA LYS A 606 29.72 -7.51 -4.07
C LYS A 606 30.87 -6.72 -3.50
N GLN A 607 31.70 -6.13 -4.35
CA GLN A 607 32.83 -5.32 -3.93
C GLN A 607 32.36 -4.09 -3.13
N LYS A 608 31.32 -3.39 -3.60
CA LYS A 608 30.73 -2.26 -2.86
C LYS A 608 30.20 -2.69 -1.49
N ALA A 609 29.50 -3.83 -1.41
CA ALA A 609 28.94 -4.36 -0.17
C ALA A 609 30.02 -4.77 0.85
N GLN A 610 31.16 -5.30 0.37
CA GLN A 610 32.31 -5.66 1.21
C GLN A 610 33.06 -4.45 1.76
N HIS A 611 33.17 -3.38 0.97
CA HIS A 611 33.86 -2.15 1.39
C HIS A 611 33.01 -1.23 2.27
N ALA A 612 31.69 -1.39 2.22
CA ALA A 612 30.78 -0.58 3.03
C ALA A 612 30.91 -0.95 4.51
N THR A 613 30.98 0.07 5.37
CA THR A 613 30.88 -0.07 6.83
C THR A 613 29.43 0.05 7.32
N ARG A 614 28.54 0.56 6.47
CA ARG A 614 27.10 0.73 6.69
C ARG A 614 26.32 0.50 5.40
N VAL A 615 25.09 0.00 5.49
CA VAL A 615 24.24 -0.23 4.31
C VAL A 615 22.82 0.29 4.58
N ALA A 616 22.24 0.99 3.60
CA ALA A 616 20.83 1.34 3.58
C ALA A 616 20.16 0.79 2.30
N LEU A 617 19.06 0.06 2.45
CA LEU A 617 18.47 -0.74 1.37
C LEU A 617 16.96 -0.46 1.20
N ALA A 618 16.54 -0.08 -0.01
CA ALA A 618 15.13 0.04 -0.38
C ALA A 618 14.56 -1.30 -0.85
N THR A 619 13.76 -1.95 0.00
CA THR A 619 13.33 -3.36 -0.15
C THR A 619 12.31 -3.59 -1.26
N ARG A 620 11.36 -2.65 -1.46
CA ARG A 620 10.28 -2.81 -2.45
C ARG A 620 10.80 -3.04 -3.86
N CYS A 621 11.84 -2.30 -4.23
CA CYS A 621 12.43 -2.37 -5.56
C CYS A 621 13.53 -3.43 -5.62
N ALA A 622 14.02 -3.95 -4.50
CA ALA A 622 15.20 -4.81 -4.51
C ALA A 622 14.91 -6.19 -5.09
N THR A 623 15.84 -6.72 -5.89
CA THR A 623 15.75 -8.12 -6.33
C THR A 623 16.31 -9.03 -5.24
N HIS A 624 15.71 -10.21 -5.06
CA HIS A 624 16.20 -11.21 -4.10
C HIS A 624 17.69 -11.55 -4.32
N ALA A 625 18.13 -11.58 -5.59
CA ALA A 625 19.52 -11.83 -5.95
C ALA A 625 20.47 -10.72 -5.44
N ALA A 626 20.09 -9.45 -5.59
CA ALA A 626 20.93 -8.34 -5.17
C ALA A 626 20.90 -8.15 -3.65
N THR A 627 19.73 -8.24 -3.01
CA THR A 627 19.62 -8.16 -1.55
C THR A 627 20.41 -9.28 -0.87
N GLY A 628 20.26 -10.52 -1.36
CA GLY A 628 21.03 -11.66 -0.86
C GLY A 628 22.54 -11.48 -1.05
N ALA A 629 22.97 -10.93 -2.18
CA ALA A 629 24.39 -10.63 -2.41
C ALA A 629 24.96 -9.61 -1.42
N ILE A 630 24.17 -8.57 -1.09
CA ILE A 630 24.56 -7.55 -0.11
C ILE A 630 24.62 -8.16 1.29
N THR A 631 23.55 -8.82 1.74
CA THR A 631 23.44 -9.36 3.09
C THR A 631 24.45 -10.48 3.36
N ALA A 632 24.76 -11.32 2.36
CA ALA A 632 25.75 -12.39 2.49
C ALA A 632 27.21 -11.89 2.50
N LYS A 633 27.50 -10.74 1.86
CA LYS A 633 28.88 -10.25 1.69
C LYS A 633 29.28 -9.13 2.64
N THR A 634 28.32 -8.48 3.28
CA THR A 634 28.61 -7.41 4.22
C THR A 634 28.62 -7.91 5.66
N LYS A 635 29.55 -7.39 6.46
CA LYS A 635 29.50 -7.47 7.94
C LYS A 635 28.99 -6.16 8.55
N ALA A 636 28.62 -5.20 7.71
CA ALA A 636 28.12 -3.90 8.13
C ALA A 636 26.74 -4.02 8.77
N LYS A 637 26.40 -3.04 9.60
CA LYS A 637 25.01 -2.82 9.99
C LYS A 637 24.20 -2.45 8.74
N ILE A 638 23.03 -3.07 8.59
CA ILE A 638 22.11 -2.83 7.48
C ILE A 638 20.83 -2.22 8.06
N ALA A 639 20.37 -1.11 7.47
CA ALA A 639 19.04 -0.57 7.72
C ALA A 639 18.18 -0.68 6.46
N PHE A 640 16.93 -1.10 6.66
CA PHE A 640 15.95 -1.22 5.58
C PHE A 640 15.09 0.04 5.53
N ALA A 641 14.90 0.57 4.32
CA ALA A 641 13.92 1.62 4.09
C ALA A 641 12.51 1.05 4.25
N ASP A 642 11.68 1.79 4.95
CA ASP A 642 10.27 1.45 5.21
C ASP A 642 9.41 2.02 4.06
N GLY A 643 9.71 1.63 2.83
CA GLY A 643 9.16 2.18 1.58
C GLY A 643 10.18 2.31 0.44
N SER A 644 9.72 2.76 -0.74
CA SER A 644 10.55 2.94 -1.96
C SER A 644 11.11 4.37 -2.15
N GLY A 645 10.63 5.35 -1.39
CA GLY A 645 10.98 6.77 -1.58
C GLY A 645 12.35 7.19 -1.01
N SER A 646 12.83 8.35 -1.45
CA SER A 646 14.09 8.97 -0.98
C SER A 646 14.01 9.32 0.50
N ALA A 647 12.84 9.72 1.01
CA ALA A 647 12.62 10.01 2.42
C ALA A 647 12.92 8.78 3.30
N SER A 648 12.35 7.64 2.92
CA SER A 648 12.49 6.38 3.63
C SER A 648 13.91 5.81 3.53
N LEU A 649 14.58 5.94 2.38
CA LEU A 649 15.97 5.52 2.23
C LEU A 649 16.96 6.43 2.98
N LEU A 650 16.77 7.76 2.94
CA LEU A 650 17.59 8.71 3.70
C LEU A 650 17.49 8.46 5.20
N ARG A 651 16.29 8.20 5.71
CA ARG A 651 16.07 7.85 7.12
C ARG A 651 16.79 6.56 7.49
N ALA A 652 16.69 5.51 6.66
CA ALA A 652 17.42 4.27 6.90
C ALA A 652 18.94 4.52 6.95
N ALA A 653 19.46 5.36 6.05
CA ALA A 653 20.86 5.76 6.04
C ALA A 653 21.27 6.54 7.30
N VAL A 654 20.48 7.53 7.73
CA VAL A 654 20.78 8.30 8.95
C VAL A 654 20.71 7.40 10.18
N ASN A 655 19.72 6.51 10.29
CA ASN A 655 19.59 5.59 11.41
C ASN A 655 20.81 4.68 11.52
N VAL A 656 21.24 4.06 10.41
CA VAL A 656 22.39 3.13 10.43
C VAL A 656 23.71 3.84 10.76
N LEU A 657 23.82 5.13 10.43
CA LEU A 657 24.98 5.97 10.74
C LEU A 657 24.97 6.50 12.19
N THR A 658 23.81 6.50 12.87
CA THR A 658 23.65 7.03 14.23
C THR A 658 23.46 5.94 15.30
N ASP A 659 23.05 4.74 14.91
CA ASP A 659 22.97 3.57 15.79
C ASP A 659 24.39 3.07 16.14
N GLN A 660 24.87 3.44 17.33
CA GLN A 660 26.12 2.91 17.93
C GLN A 660 26.01 1.44 18.29
#